data_AF-A0A7S7J028-F1
#
_entry.id   AF-A0A7S7J028-F1
#
_cell.length_a   1.000
_cell.length_b   1.000
_cell.length_c   1.000
_cell.angle_alpha   90.00
_cell.angle_beta   90.00
_cell.angle_gamma   90.00
#
_symmetry.space_group_name_H-M   'P 1'
#
loop_
_entity.id
_entity.type
_entity.pdbx_description
1 polymer ?
#
loop_
_entity_poly.entity_id
_entity_poly.type
_entity_poly.pdbx_seq_one_letter_code
_entity_poly.pdbx_strand_id
1 'polypeptide(L)'
;MMINENIIDIDGNMITDLNEESEQPAVSEKTIESAPFIDSSQAETANEEGSLTAEDYFLFERNFDGRSYSISAKDVETLPSLVTIPSTHNGLPVTVIKENSFAFCSQLSILLFEEPSNIRIIESYAFYHCSGLESIVLPDRVERLCCGAFASCSLLQQVYFESIKPPSLEDGVFYETSEYLLLYVPKHTLSSYLGTPSWQKYKDLIMTSPQTIPTNLGFFLFELNSDGESYSVFAKTEAVLPYYLAIPWYYNQKRVTVIGRYAFWGIKIRDVLIPDTVEKIDNNAFLYGTTRYNPDYIYGESILEHVKFGRNSSLTEIGMVAFGGNLLLREIKLPETLRIIHDHAFFSSGLTEIYIPKSLESMGLRVFYQALNLERITVDHRNLYYKDIDGIMYNLDGTTLIAYPLGKESYSYSLPDTVTDFGIHIFWGNRYLRVLYLNSDTPPAMNSNFSSMLPSFKIYVPDGSYEAYVNAPGWQAYKDIIYKNSIIRNEFAIIGNELIQYVGNAPEIMIPKDIVQIRDYALTSCSALEKILVEEGNISYTSSEGVLFNSHMTKLINYPPARKTTEYEVPSTVTAVGMAAFFDSNGLSVLKVHNQLEAIEDYAFLRCFRLYRLINLDAEDHLARIGIQAFYRCTTIKEVSLLAIQYLASAAFSICSDLNKITLGPDFIDFRGMFLSADTNLTQVDLNVYALIPPKASGFSFSAIKTIHVPAQSAELYKSTPPWSGYSNKIFPLTIPLMK
;
A
#
# COMPACT_ATOMS: atom_id res chain seq x y z
N MET A 1 27.80 14.35 -22.95
CA MET A 1 27.15 15.64 -23.29
C MET A 1 26.14 15.87 -22.19
N MET A 2 26.47 16.71 -21.20
CA MET A 2 25.57 16.98 -20.07
C MET A 2 24.38 17.78 -20.59
N ILE A 3 23.16 17.31 -20.31
CA ILE A 3 21.93 18.06 -20.54
C ILE A 3 21.54 18.64 -19.18
N ASN A 4 21.56 19.97 -19.10
CA ASN A 4 20.93 20.74 -18.02
C ASN A 4 19.42 20.52 -18.12
N GLU A 5 18.82 19.89 -17.12
CA GLU A 5 17.37 19.92 -16.93
C GLU A 5 17.02 21.03 -15.94
N ASN A 6 16.20 21.97 -16.40
CA ASN A 6 15.67 23.06 -15.59
C ASN A 6 14.63 22.50 -14.61
N ILE A 7 14.75 22.86 -13.33
CA ILE A 7 13.87 22.41 -12.24
C ILE A 7 12.74 23.43 -12.05
N ILE A 8 11.50 22.93 -11.93
CA ILE A 8 10.26 23.70 -11.75
C ILE A 8 9.70 23.35 -10.36
N ASP A 9 9.15 24.32 -9.62
CA ASP A 9 8.57 24.10 -8.28
C ASP A 9 7.12 23.57 -8.28
N ILE A 10 6.56 23.37 -7.09
CA ILE A 10 5.23 22.79 -6.82
C ILE A 10 4.05 23.61 -7.35
N ASP A 11 4.28 24.85 -7.79
CA ASP A 11 3.28 25.72 -8.43
C ASP A 11 3.55 25.93 -9.93
N GLY A 12 4.57 25.28 -10.50
CA GLY A 12 4.88 25.33 -11.93
C GLY A 12 5.77 26.50 -12.36
N ASN A 13 6.48 27.16 -11.45
CA ASN A 13 7.39 28.27 -11.78
C ASN A 13 8.85 27.81 -11.95
N MET A 14 9.58 28.42 -12.90
CA MET A 14 11.01 28.15 -13.11
C MET A 14 11.87 28.77 -11.99
N ILE A 15 12.64 27.94 -11.28
CA ILE A 15 13.57 28.42 -10.26
C ILE A 15 14.91 28.77 -10.93
N THR A 16 15.28 30.04 -10.93
CA THR A 16 16.65 30.50 -11.14
C THR A 16 17.14 31.16 -9.86
N ASP A 17 18.30 30.71 -9.37
CA ASP A 17 19.06 31.15 -8.19
C ASP A 17 18.84 30.38 -6.88
N LEU A 18 19.82 29.53 -6.59
CA LEU A 18 20.17 29.06 -5.25
C LEU A 18 21.13 30.09 -4.65
N ASN A 19 20.68 30.86 -3.65
CA ASN A 19 21.54 31.36 -2.58
C ASN A 19 20.72 32.01 -1.44
N GLU A 20 21.21 31.73 -0.24
CA GLU A 20 21.11 32.47 1.02
C GLU A 20 20.08 32.12 2.11
N GLU A 21 20.70 31.98 3.28
CA GLU A 21 20.30 31.64 4.65
C GLU A 21 19.18 32.50 5.29
N SER A 22 18.52 31.88 6.28
CA SER A 22 17.95 32.44 7.52
C SER A 22 17.29 33.82 7.52
N GLU A 23 15.98 33.86 7.85
CA GLU A 23 15.41 34.59 9.00
C GLU A 23 13.87 34.45 9.05
N GLN A 24 13.32 34.18 10.23
CA GLN A 24 11.95 34.57 10.63
C GLN A 24 12.06 35.93 11.36
N PRO A 25 10.97 36.69 11.64
CA PRO A 25 9.58 36.69 11.12
C PRO A 25 9.03 38.13 10.85
N ALA A 26 7.79 38.27 10.34
CA ALA A 26 6.92 39.40 10.69
C ALA A 26 5.43 39.14 10.38
N VAL A 27 4.61 39.47 11.38
CA VAL A 27 3.14 39.50 11.41
C VAL A 27 2.58 40.63 10.55
N SER A 28 1.44 40.42 9.89
CA SER A 28 0.50 41.52 9.64
C SER A 28 -0.95 41.02 9.65
N GLU A 29 -1.72 41.60 10.58
CA GLU A 29 -3.17 41.51 10.68
C GLU A 29 -3.84 42.09 9.42
N LYS A 30 -4.93 41.46 8.97
CA LYS A 30 -6.04 42.19 8.35
C LYS A 30 -7.36 41.42 8.51
N THR A 31 -8.25 42.12 9.18
CA THR A 31 -9.67 41.89 9.48
C THR A 31 -10.55 41.84 8.23
N ILE A 32 -11.82 41.44 8.43
CA ILE A 32 -13.07 41.62 7.63
C ILE A 32 -13.67 40.25 7.27
N GLU A 33 -14.95 39.92 7.44
CA GLU A 33 -16.13 40.51 8.09
C GLU A 33 -17.18 39.38 8.25
N SER A 34 -18.17 39.66 9.08
CA SER A 34 -19.34 38.89 9.51
C SER A 34 -20.10 38.02 8.49
N ALA A 35 -20.53 36.85 8.99
CA ALA A 35 -21.60 36.02 8.43
C ALA A 35 -23.00 36.66 8.54
N PRO A 36 -23.98 36.27 7.71
CA PRO A 36 -25.38 36.43 8.03
C PRO A 36 -25.99 35.19 8.68
N PHE A 37 -26.71 35.45 9.75
CA PHE A 37 -27.70 34.60 10.43
C PHE A 37 -28.73 34.01 9.46
N ILE A 38 -29.07 32.72 9.64
CA ILE A 38 -30.36 32.16 9.20
C ILE A 38 -31.13 31.67 10.43
N ASP A 39 -32.35 32.19 10.51
CA ASP A 39 -33.38 32.07 11.53
C ASP A 39 -33.86 30.63 11.72
N SER A 40 -33.89 30.19 12.97
CA SER A 40 -34.41 28.91 13.43
C SER A 40 -35.88 29.04 13.84
N SER A 41 -36.79 28.71 12.94
CA SER A 41 -38.14 28.35 13.36
C SER A 41 -38.77 27.28 12.46
N GLN A 42 -39.23 26.22 13.13
CA GLN A 42 -40.05 25.09 12.67
C GLN A 42 -39.32 23.86 12.09
N ALA A 43 -39.02 22.90 12.98
CA ALA A 43 -39.40 21.49 12.81
C ALA A 43 -39.25 20.75 14.16
N GLU A 44 -40.31 20.80 14.97
CA GLU A 44 -40.52 19.87 16.07
C GLU A 44 -40.98 18.50 15.52
N THR A 45 -40.51 17.44 16.19
CA THR A 45 -40.99 16.05 16.18
C THR A 45 -40.63 15.14 14.99
N ALA A 46 -39.53 14.38 15.17
CA ALA A 46 -39.38 13.03 14.60
C ALA A 46 -38.45 12.18 15.48
N ASN A 47 -39.09 11.41 16.37
CA ASN A 47 -38.68 10.17 17.05
C ASN A 47 -37.19 9.91 17.36
N GLU A 48 -36.92 9.93 18.67
CA GLU A 48 -35.76 9.36 19.36
C GLU A 48 -35.57 7.86 19.02
N GLU A 49 -34.40 7.51 18.49
CA GLU A 49 -33.79 6.20 18.73
C GLU A 49 -32.41 6.45 19.36
N GLY A 50 -32.28 6.02 20.62
CA GLY A 50 -31.38 6.59 21.62
C GLY A 50 -29.87 6.44 21.40
N SER A 51 -29.14 7.51 21.74
CA SER A 51 -27.71 7.50 21.98
C SER A 51 -27.37 6.59 23.16
N LEU A 52 -26.49 5.61 22.98
CA LEU A 52 -26.05 4.78 24.11
C LEU A 52 -25.14 5.61 25.04
N THR A 53 -25.57 5.77 26.28
CA THR A 53 -24.92 6.36 27.45
C THR A 53 -24.32 5.26 28.34
N ALA A 54 -23.61 5.62 29.42
CA ALA A 54 -23.23 4.64 30.45
C ALA A 54 -24.45 3.91 31.04
N GLU A 55 -25.64 4.53 31.01
CA GLU A 55 -26.89 3.90 31.42
C GLU A 55 -27.29 2.74 30.50
N ASP A 56 -26.76 2.63 29.29
CA ASP A 56 -27.11 1.55 28.38
C ASP A 56 -26.35 0.26 28.64
N TYR A 57 -25.19 0.35 29.29
CA TYR A 57 -24.34 -0.81 29.60
C TYR A 57 -24.38 -1.21 31.07
N PHE A 58 -24.73 -0.27 31.97
CA PHE A 58 -24.64 -0.49 33.41
C PHE A 58 -25.98 -0.33 34.12
N LEU A 59 -26.19 -1.18 35.12
CA LEU A 59 -27.14 -0.94 36.20
C LEU A 59 -26.41 -0.19 37.30
N PHE A 60 -26.99 0.92 37.76
CA PHE A 60 -26.48 1.70 38.88
C PHE A 60 -27.33 1.42 40.13
N GLU A 61 -26.70 0.88 41.17
CA GLU A 61 -27.33 0.62 42.46
C GLU A 61 -26.82 1.61 43.49
N ARG A 62 -27.75 2.34 44.14
CA ARG A 62 -27.37 3.31 45.17
C ARG A 62 -26.88 2.59 46.41
N ASN A 63 -25.68 2.95 46.88
CA ASN A 63 -25.07 2.33 48.06
C ASN A 63 -25.82 2.73 49.34
N PHE A 64 -25.70 1.91 50.39
CA PHE A 64 -26.34 2.14 51.69
C PHE A 64 -25.93 3.46 52.36
N ASP A 65 -24.76 4.01 52.00
CA ASP A 65 -24.31 5.32 52.46
C ASP A 65 -25.16 6.49 51.92
N GLY A 66 -25.99 6.24 50.91
CA GLY A 66 -26.80 7.22 50.20
C GLY A 66 -25.99 8.25 49.40
N ARG A 67 -24.67 8.08 49.30
CA ARG A 67 -23.70 9.05 48.78
C ARG A 67 -22.86 8.51 47.62
N SER A 68 -23.00 7.24 47.26
CA SER A 68 -22.30 6.64 46.13
C SER A 68 -23.13 5.59 45.40
N TYR A 69 -22.65 5.13 44.24
CA TYR A 69 -23.25 4.07 43.43
C TYR A 69 -22.30 2.88 43.25
N SER A 70 -22.90 1.70 43.15
CA SER A 70 -22.28 0.47 42.62
C SER A 70 -22.75 0.25 41.18
N ILE A 71 -21.91 -0.40 40.36
CA ILE A 71 -22.28 -0.78 38.99
C ILE A 71 -22.24 -2.28 38.77
N SER A 72 -23.15 -2.77 37.93
CA SER A 72 -23.10 -4.09 37.30
C SER A 72 -23.39 -3.97 35.80
N ALA A 73 -22.79 -4.82 34.96
CA ALA A 73 -23.17 -4.85 33.54
C ALA A 73 -24.62 -5.33 33.38
N LYS A 74 -25.36 -4.70 32.45
CA LYS A 74 -26.73 -5.10 32.11
C LYS A 74 -26.77 -6.46 31.41
N ASP A 75 -25.91 -6.63 30.42
CA ASP A 75 -25.81 -7.86 29.62
C ASP A 75 -24.38 -8.00 29.08
N VAL A 76 -23.67 -9.01 29.59
CA VAL A 76 -22.28 -9.29 29.24
C VAL A 76 -22.12 -9.75 27.79
N GLU A 77 -23.15 -10.26 27.10
CA GLU A 77 -23.04 -10.68 25.69
C GLU A 77 -23.11 -9.50 24.73
N THR A 78 -23.71 -8.39 25.14
CA THR A 78 -23.89 -7.18 24.32
C THR A 78 -22.85 -6.10 24.61
N LEU A 79 -22.03 -6.28 25.65
CA LEU A 79 -20.96 -5.35 25.96
C LEU A 79 -19.96 -5.27 24.79
N PRO A 80 -19.53 -4.05 24.41
CA PRO A 80 -18.44 -3.87 23.45
C PRO A 80 -17.13 -4.39 24.02
N SER A 81 -16.14 -4.63 23.15
CA SER A 81 -14.81 -5.08 23.58
C SER A 81 -14.05 -4.04 24.40
N LEU A 82 -14.42 -2.76 24.29
CA LEU A 82 -13.92 -1.66 25.11
C LEU A 82 -15.05 -1.10 25.95
N VAL A 83 -14.86 -1.07 27.27
CA VAL A 83 -15.84 -0.57 28.24
C VAL A 83 -15.19 0.48 29.13
N THR A 84 -15.84 1.64 29.29
CA THR A 84 -15.41 2.70 30.23
C THR A 84 -16.33 2.74 31.44
N ILE A 85 -15.77 2.59 32.63
CA ILE A 85 -16.46 2.71 33.91
C ILE A 85 -16.62 4.19 34.25
N PRO A 86 -17.86 4.70 34.41
CA PRO A 86 -18.08 6.10 34.73
C PRO A 86 -17.60 6.44 36.15
N SER A 87 -17.11 7.65 36.32
CA SER A 87 -16.63 8.19 37.60
C SER A 87 -17.79 8.59 38.51
N THR A 88 -18.92 9.00 37.93
CA THR A 88 -20.11 9.46 38.62
C THR A 88 -21.40 9.01 37.93
N HIS A 89 -22.48 8.93 38.69
CA HIS A 89 -23.84 8.76 38.17
C HIS A 89 -24.78 9.66 38.97
N ASN A 90 -25.59 10.46 38.27
CA ASN A 90 -26.47 11.47 38.88
C ASN A 90 -25.76 12.38 39.89
N GLY A 91 -24.53 12.82 39.55
CA GLY A 91 -23.71 13.71 40.36
C GLY A 91 -23.08 13.08 41.61
N LEU A 92 -23.27 11.77 41.84
CA LEU A 92 -22.65 11.03 42.95
C LEU A 92 -21.55 10.08 42.44
N PRO A 93 -20.49 9.83 43.21
CA PRO A 93 -19.39 8.96 42.81
C PRO A 93 -19.84 7.51 42.62
N VAL A 94 -19.34 6.86 41.58
CA VAL A 94 -19.40 5.40 41.42
C VAL A 94 -18.19 4.80 42.13
N THR A 95 -18.41 3.95 43.12
CA THR A 95 -17.35 3.48 44.03
C THR A 95 -17.15 1.98 44.03
N VAL A 96 -18.04 1.19 43.43
CA VAL A 96 -17.97 -0.27 43.47
C VAL A 96 -18.29 -0.89 42.11
N ILE A 97 -17.50 -1.87 41.69
CA ILE A 97 -17.86 -2.82 40.62
C ILE A 97 -18.36 -4.09 41.31
N LYS A 98 -19.62 -4.44 41.07
CA LYS A 98 -20.31 -5.50 41.80
C LYS A 98 -19.83 -6.90 41.44
N GLU A 99 -20.17 -7.83 42.33
CA GLU A 99 -19.95 -9.26 42.16
C GLU A 99 -20.47 -9.75 40.80
N ASN A 100 -19.65 -10.54 40.09
CA ASN A 100 -19.93 -11.10 38.76
C ASN A 100 -20.27 -10.09 37.65
N SER A 101 -20.03 -8.78 37.84
CA SER A 101 -20.46 -7.73 36.91
C SER A 101 -20.07 -7.98 35.45
N PHE A 102 -18.88 -8.49 35.19
CA PHE A 102 -18.32 -8.78 33.87
C PHE A 102 -17.95 -10.27 33.72
N ALA A 103 -18.45 -11.14 34.59
CA ALA A 103 -18.10 -12.55 34.53
C ALA A 103 -18.43 -13.16 33.14
N PHE A 104 -17.50 -13.93 32.59
CA PHE A 104 -17.56 -14.55 31.27
C PHE A 104 -17.62 -13.59 30.08
N CYS A 105 -17.30 -12.30 30.27
CA CYS A 105 -17.22 -11.32 29.19
C CYS A 105 -15.96 -11.53 28.34
N SER A 106 -15.99 -12.57 27.50
CA SER A 106 -14.84 -13.03 26.70
C SER A 106 -14.38 -12.02 25.65
N GLN A 107 -15.26 -11.12 25.22
CA GLN A 107 -14.97 -10.05 24.27
C GLN A 107 -14.37 -8.80 24.92
N LEU A 108 -14.50 -8.62 26.25
CA LEU A 108 -13.92 -7.49 26.96
C LEU A 108 -12.39 -7.59 26.87
N SER A 109 -11.81 -6.78 26.00
CA SER A 109 -10.38 -6.67 25.82
C SER A 109 -9.80 -5.49 26.58
N ILE A 110 -10.60 -4.44 26.77
CA ILE A 110 -10.14 -3.17 27.37
C ILE A 110 -11.19 -2.66 28.35
N LEU A 111 -10.76 -2.44 29.59
CA LEU A 111 -11.54 -1.74 30.60
C LEU A 111 -10.86 -0.42 30.95
N LEU A 112 -11.57 0.69 30.79
CA LEU A 112 -11.13 2.03 31.17
C LEU A 112 -11.93 2.52 32.39
N PHE A 113 -11.37 3.49 33.11
CA PHE A 113 -12.06 4.23 34.16
C PHE A 113 -12.08 5.70 33.78
N GLU A 114 -13.21 6.38 33.90
CA GLU A 114 -13.25 7.83 33.73
C GLU A 114 -12.37 8.51 34.79
N GLU A 115 -11.60 9.50 34.36
CA GLU A 115 -10.68 10.24 35.24
C GLU A 115 -11.31 11.55 35.75
N PRO A 116 -11.29 11.83 37.06
CA PRO A 116 -10.74 10.99 38.13
C PRO A 116 -11.67 9.83 38.49
N SER A 117 -11.14 8.60 38.57
CA SER A 117 -11.96 7.46 38.98
C SER A 117 -12.36 7.54 40.44
N ASN A 118 -13.56 7.09 40.78
CA ASN A 118 -14.02 6.99 42.16
C ASN A 118 -14.10 5.55 42.68
N ILE A 119 -13.70 4.57 41.86
CA ILE A 119 -13.77 3.15 42.21
C ILE A 119 -12.87 2.85 43.41
N ARG A 120 -13.47 2.27 44.45
CA ARG A 120 -12.85 1.84 45.71
C ARG A 120 -12.77 0.33 45.80
N ILE A 121 -13.80 -0.38 45.35
CA ILE A 121 -13.94 -1.82 45.56
C ILE A 121 -14.27 -2.51 44.24
N ILE A 122 -13.54 -3.58 43.94
CA ILE A 122 -13.89 -4.55 42.91
C ILE A 122 -14.30 -5.83 43.64
N GLU A 123 -15.58 -6.16 43.58
CA GLU A 123 -16.17 -7.28 44.32
C GLU A 123 -15.82 -8.64 43.70
N SER A 124 -16.24 -9.72 44.38
CA SER A 124 -15.84 -11.08 44.03
C SER A 124 -16.21 -11.43 42.60
N TYR A 125 -15.31 -12.12 41.91
CA TYR A 125 -15.54 -12.60 40.54
C TYR A 125 -15.98 -11.53 39.52
N ALA A 126 -15.76 -10.24 39.79
CA ALA A 126 -16.22 -9.15 38.95
C ALA A 126 -15.80 -9.28 37.48
N PHE A 127 -14.61 -9.83 37.20
CA PHE A 127 -14.07 -10.10 35.85
C PHE A 127 -13.74 -11.57 35.65
N TYR A 128 -14.40 -12.49 36.36
CA TYR A 128 -14.12 -13.92 36.24
C TYR A 128 -14.25 -14.40 34.79
N HIS A 129 -13.26 -15.12 34.25
CA HIS A 129 -13.28 -15.60 32.85
C HIS A 129 -13.40 -14.49 31.76
N CYS A 130 -12.95 -13.26 32.01
CA CYS A 130 -12.75 -12.27 30.94
C CYS A 130 -11.52 -12.63 30.09
N SER A 131 -11.65 -13.65 29.23
CA SER A 131 -10.54 -14.22 28.48
C SER A 131 -9.94 -13.30 27.40
N GLY A 132 -10.59 -12.19 27.05
CA GLY A 132 -10.07 -11.18 26.13
C GLY A 132 -9.18 -10.12 26.79
N LEU A 133 -9.20 -9.99 28.11
CA LEU A 133 -8.53 -8.92 28.85
C LEU A 133 -7.03 -9.23 29.01
N GLU A 134 -6.17 -8.52 28.28
CA GLU A 134 -4.71 -8.73 28.30
C GLU A 134 -3.99 -7.88 29.37
N SER A 135 -4.49 -6.68 29.61
CA SER A 135 -3.95 -5.76 30.60
C SER A 135 -5.03 -4.88 31.22
N ILE A 136 -4.79 -4.37 32.43
CA ILE A 136 -5.70 -3.44 33.10
C ILE A 136 -4.92 -2.45 33.99
N VAL A 137 -5.39 -1.20 34.00
CA VAL A 137 -4.92 -0.15 34.91
C VAL A 137 -5.97 0.07 35.99
N LEU A 138 -5.59 -0.20 37.24
CA LEU A 138 -6.44 -0.01 38.41
C LEU A 138 -6.16 1.37 39.02
N PRO A 139 -7.19 2.23 39.13
CA PRO A 139 -7.02 3.63 39.49
C PRO A 139 -6.54 3.84 40.94
N ASP A 140 -6.04 5.04 41.22
CA ASP A 140 -5.32 5.39 42.46
C ASP A 140 -6.12 5.18 43.78
N ARG A 141 -7.45 5.19 43.67
CA ARG A 141 -8.41 5.08 44.77
C ARG A 141 -8.90 3.68 45.06
N VAL A 142 -8.48 2.66 44.31
CA VAL A 142 -8.85 1.28 44.59
C VAL A 142 -8.25 0.86 45.94
N GLU A 143 -9.13 0.43 46.84
CA GLU A 143 -8.81 0.05 48.22
C GLU A 143 -8.87 -1.46 48.43
N ARG A 144 -9.72 -2.18 47.67
CA ARG A 144 -9.92 -3.62 47.84
C ARG A 144 -10.28 -4.34 46.53
N LEU A 145 -9.64 -5.50 46.31
CA LEU A 145 -10.00 -6.49 45.31
C LEU A 145 -10.45 -7.77 46.02
N CYS A 146 -11.71 -8.14 45.85
CA CYS A 146 -12.33 -9.26 46.53
C CYS A 146 -12.04 -10.62 45.86
N CYS A 147 -12.49 -11.71 46.50
CA CYS A 147 -12.20 -13.08 46.11
C CYS A 147 -12.39 -13.33 44.60
N GLY A 148 -11.34 -13.80 43.92
CA GLY A 148 -11.45 -14.18 42.51
C GLY A 148 -11.75 -13.07 41.50
N ALA A 149 -11.56 -11.79 41.85
CA ALA A 149 -11.97 -10.66 41.00
C ALA A 149 -11.49 -10.73 39.54
N PHE A 150 -10.30 -11.29 39.27
CA PHE A 150 -9.73 -11.51 37.93
C PHE A 150 -9.38 -12.99 37.69
N ALA A 151 -10.05 -13.92 38.39
CA ALA A 151 -9.76 -15.34 38.23
C ALA A 151 -10.10 -15.84 36.81
N SER A 152 -9.28 -16.74 36.29
CA SER A 152 -9.42 -17.36 34.96
C SER A 152 -9.43 -16.37 33.78
N CYS A 153 -8.92 -15.14 33.96
CA CYS A 153 -8.57 -14.23 32.87
C CYS A 153 -7.28 -14.72 32.18
N SER A 154 -7.41 -15.72 31.33
CA SER A 154 -6.29 -16.49 30.79
C SER A 154 -5.27 -15.68 29.96
N LEU A 155 -5.69 -14.56 29.36
CA LEU A 155 -4.80 -13.67 28.60
C LEU A 155 -4.24 -12.50 29.43
N LEU A 156 -4.66 -12.32 30.69
CA LEU A 156 -4.23 -11.19 31.52
C LEU A 156 -2.77 -11.34 31.92
N GLN A 157 -1.90 -10.55 31.28
CA GLN A 157 -0.45 -10.56 31.47
C GLN A 157 0.03 -9.40 32.35
N GLN A 158 -0.71 -8.29 32.41
CA GLN A 158 -0.22 -7.08 33.08
C GLN A 158 -1.31 -6.38 33.87
N VAL A 159 -1.05 -6.13 35.15
CA VAL A 159 -1.94 -5.33 36.01
C VAL A 159 -1.14 -4.18 36.59
N TYR A 160 -1.58 -2.96 36.29
CA TYR A 160 -0.97 -1.74 36.78
C TYR A 160 -1.80 -1.19 37.95
N PHE A 161 -1.15 -0.86 39.06
CA PHE A 161 -1.78 -0.24 40.22
C PHE A 161 -1.31 1.20 40.34
N GLU A 162 -2.21 2.17 40.24
CA GLU A 162 -1.87 3.58 40.47
C GLU A 162 -1.84 3.96 41.95
N SER A 163 -2.43 3.11 42.80
CA SER A 163 -2.57 3.37 44.23
C SER A 163 -1.22 3.46 44.93
N ILE A 164 -1.00 4.59 45.63
CA ILE A 164 0.21 4.79 46.44
C ILE A 164 0.25 3.86 47.67
N LYS A 165 -0.92 3.42 48.13
CA LYS A 165 -1.10 2.43 49.20
C LYS A 165 -1.53 1.10 48.57
N PRO A 166 -0.98 -0.04 49.01
CA PRO A 166 -1.39 -1.33 48.49
C PRO A 166 -2.86 -1.62 48.80
N PRO A 167 -3.72 -1.91 47.80
CA PRO A 167 -5.08 -2.35 48.07
C PRO A 167 -5.08 -3.71 48.77
N SER A 168 -6.11 -3.99 49.55
CA SER A 168 -6.30 -5.32 50.13
C SER A 168 -6.66 -6.31 49.04
N LEU A 169 -5.94 -7.43 48.96
CA LEU A 169 -6.19 -8.52 48.02
C LEU A 169 -6.74 -9.72 48.78
N GLU A 170 -7.93 -10.18 48.41
CA GLU A 170 -8.50 -11.41 48.95
C GLU A 170 -7.94 -12.66 48.23
N ASP A 171 -8.51 -13.83 48.53
CA ASP A 171 -8.04 -15.09 47.98
C ASP A 171 -8.36 -15.23 46.49
N GLY A 172 -7.42 -15.83 45.75
CA GLY A 172 -7.60 -16.13 44.33
C GLY A 172 -7.81 -14.95 43.38
N VAL A 173 -7.54 -13.69 43.74
CA VAL A 173 -7.74 -12.51 42.86
C VAL A 173 -7.21 -12.74 41.43
N PHE A 174 -6.03 -13.34 41.29
CA PHE A 174 -5.40 -13.69 40.01
C PHE A 174 -5.22 -15.22 39.84
N TYR A 175 -6.15 -16.03 40.34
CA TYR A 175 -6.10 -17.49 40.16
C TYR A 175 -6.32 -17.85 38.68
N GLU A 176 -5.52 -18.75 38.11
CA GLU A 176 -5.63 -19.19 36.70
C GLU A 176 -5.57 -18.05 35.65
N THR A 177 -4.87 -16.95 35.95
CA THR A 177 -4.48 -15.95 34.94
C THR A 177 -3.28 -16.43 34.11
N SER A 178 -2.78 -15.60 33.19
CA SER A 178 -1.59 -15.90 32.39
C SER A 178 -0.38 -16.30 33.25
N GLU A 179 0.40 -17.26 32.77
CA GLU A 179 1.68 -17.65 33.37
C GLU A 179 2.73 -16.52 33.33
N TYR A 180 2.52 -15.52 32.47
CA TYR A 180 3.37 -14.34 32.31
C TYR A 180 2.87 -13.12 33.09
N LEU A 181 1.96 -13.30 34.05
CA LEU A 181 1.39 -12.19 34.80
C LEU A 181 2.45 -11.38 35.57
N LEU A 182 2.46 -10.07 35.35
CA LEU A 182 3.27 -9.10 36.07
C LEU A 182 2.38 -8.03 36.72
N LEU A 183 2.68 -7.70 37.99
CA LEU A 183 1.97 -6.72 38.78
C LEU A 183 2.84 -5.47 38.94
N TYR A 184 2.48 -4.38 38.25
CA TYR A 184 3.24 -3.14 38.25
C TYR A 184 2.74 -2.18 39.34
N VAL A 185 3.64 -1.73 40.20
CA VAL A 185 3.35 -0.77 41.28
C VAL A 185 4.20 0.50 41.17
N PRO A 186 3.78 1.65 41.74
CA PRO A 186 4.57 2.88 41.66
C PRO A 186 5.97 2.69 42.26
N LYS A 187 7.01 3.22 41.60
CA LYS A 187 8.42 2.93 41.95
C LYS A 187 8.76 3.16 43.43
N HIS A 188 8.18 4.18 44.06
CA HIS A 188 8.47 4.55 45.45
C HIS A 188 7.62 3.80 46.49
N THR A 189 6.72 2.91 46.06
CA THR A 189 5.80 2.17 46.94
C THR A 189 6.16 0.69 47.05
N LEU A 190 7.16 0.21 46.30
CA LEU A 190 7.57 -1.21 46.25
C LEU A 190 7.72 -1.83 47.64
N SER A 191 8.40 -1.14 48.56
CA SER A 191 8.59 -1.63 49.94
C SER A 191 7.29 -1.75 50.71
N SER A 192 6.31 -0.87 50.46
CA SER A 192 4.97 -0.94 51.06
C SER A 192 4.19 -2.13 50.53
N TYR A 193 4.22 -2.36 49.21
CA TYR A 193 3.56 -3.51 48.57
C TYR A 193 4.17 -4.82 49.05
N LEU A 194 5.51 -4.94 49.02
CA LEU A 194 6.25 -6.10 49.53
C LEU A 194 6.16 -6.27 51.05
N GLY A 195 5.72 -5.26 51.81
CA GLY A 195 5.48 -5.35 53.25
C GLY A 195 4.05 -5.73 53.63
N THR A 196 3.12 -5.72 52.68
CA THR A 196 1.69 -5.94 52.95
C THR A 196 1.36 -7.43 52.94
N PRO A 197 0.72 -8.01 53.99
CA PRO A 197 0.47 -9.45 54.08
C PRO A 197 -0.29 -10.06 52.88
N SER A 198 -1.33 -9.39 52.37
CA SER A 198 -2.13 -9.86 51.23
C SER A 198 -1.35 -9.95 49.91
N TRP A 199 -0.21 -9.26 49.82
CA TRP A 199 0.64 -9.20 48.64
C TRP A 199 1.80 -10.21 48.67
N GLN A 200 2.08 -10.82 49.82
CA GLN A 200 3.21 -11.75 49.98
C GLN A 200 3.17 -12.93 49.00
N LYS A 201 1.97 -13.43 48.68
CA LYS A 201 1.78 -14.52 47.72
C LYS A 201 2.13 -14.15 46.28
N TYR A 202 2.20 -12.86 45.96
CA TYR A 202 2.52 -12.34 44.62
C TYR A 202 3.89 -11.67 44.55
N LYS A 203 4.72 -11.77 45.59
CA LYS A 203 6.00 -11.04 45.70
C LYS A 203 6.91 -11.20 44.46
N ASP A 204 6.88 -12.38 43.83
CA ASP A 204 7.73 -12.72 42.68
C ASP A 204 7.15 -12.20 41.35
N LEU A 205 5.90 -11.73 41.34
CA LEU A 205 5.22 -11.11 40.20
C LEU A 205 5.30 -9.58 40.23
N ILE A 206 5.68 -8.98 41.37
CA ILE A 206 5.67 -7.52 41.56
C ILE A 206 6.87 -6.90 40.87
N MET A 207 6.61 -5.96 39.98
CA MET A 207 7.60 -5.10 39.34
C MET A 207 7.36 -3.64 39.73
N THR A 208 8.43 -2.85 39.84
CA THR A 208 8.25 -1.39 39.84
C THR A 208 7.91 -0.94 38.44
N SER A 209 6.85 -0.16 38.30
CA SER A 209 6.59 0.54 37.05
C SER A 209 7.85 1.33 36.65
N PRO A 210 8.36 1.19 35.41
CA PRO A 210 9.20 2.24 34.85
C PRO A 210 8.40 3.55 34.91
N GLN A 211 9.06 4.69 35.03
CA GLN A 211 8.44 6.02 35.21
C GLN A 211 7.11 6.16 34.41
N THR A 212 6.06 6.64 35.11
CA THR A 212 4.64 6.77 34.74
C THR A 212 3.94 5.49 34.24
N ILE A 213 3.05 4.95 35.09
CA ILE A 213 2.04 3.97 34.69
C ILE A 213 1.26 4.57 33.51
N PRO A 214 1.13 3.88 32.37
CA PRO A 214 0.32 4.39 31.29
C PRO A 214 -1.15 4.18 31.66
N THR A 215 -1.75 5.15 32.37
CA THR A 215 -3.04 5.62 31.86
C THR A 215 -2.84 5.98 30.40
N ASN A 216 -3.81 5.75 29.52
CA ASN A 216 -3.66 6.19 28.13
C ASN A 216 -3.26 7.69 28.05
N LEU A 217 -3.58 8.49 29.08
CA LEU A 217 -3.09 9.85 29.29
C LEU A 217 -1.54 10.01 29.21
N GLY A 218 -0.75 9.06 29.70
CA GLY A 218 0.72 9.12 29.65
C GLY A 218 1.30 9.05 28.24
N PHE A 219 0.51 8.56 27.28
CA PHE A 219 0.82 8.55 25.85
C PHE A 219 0.50 9.85 25.14
N PHE A 220 -0.28 10.72 25.79
CA PHE A 220 -0.84 11.90 25.16
C PHE A 220 -0.29 13.19 25.74
N LEU A 221 -0.20 14.19 24.88
CA LEU A 221 -0.11 15.60 25.23
C LEU A 221 -1.46 16.24 24.90
N PHE A 222 -1.92 17.12 25.78
CA PHE A 222 -3.18 17.84 25.60
C PHE A 222 -2.91 19.34 25.55
N GLU A 223 -3.42 20.00 24.52
CA GLU A 223 -3.37 21.45 24.37
C GLU A 223 -4.78 22.01 24.51
N LEU A 224 -4.97 22.98 25.40
CA LEU A 224 -6.28 23.61 25.57
C LEU A 224 -6.60 24.41 24.31
N ASN A 225 -7.78 24.18 23.74
CA ASN A 225 -8.23 24.87 22.55
C ASN A 225 -8.55 26.34 22.85
N SER A 226 -8.63 27.16 21.79
CA SER A 226 -8.89 28.60 21.90
C SER A 226 -10.26 28.94 22.49
N ASP A 227 -11.21 28.00 22.46
CA ASP A 227 -12.51 28.12 23.14
C ASP A 227 -12.38 28.11 24.68
N GLY A 228 -11.23 27.68 25.20
CA GLY A 228 -10.98 27.50 26.61
C GLY A 228 -11.74 26.35 27.25
N GLU A 229 -12.56 25.59 26.52
CA GLU A 229 -13.50 24.58 27.03
C GLU A 229 -13.28 23.17 26.46
N SER A 230 -12.35 23.00 25.51
CA SER A 230 -11.99 21.71 24.95
C SER A 230 -10.48 21.54 24.75
N TYR A 231 -10.05 20.32 24.42
CA TYR A 231 -8.64 19.97 24.22
C TYR A 231 -8.36 19.36 22.84
N SER A 232 -7.19 19.67 22.31
CA SER A 232 -6.51 18.94 21.24
C SER A 232 -5.62 17.86 21.83
N VAL A 233 -5.57 16.68 21.20
CA VAL A 233 -4.72 15.54 21.63
C VAL A 233 -3.58 15.28 20.64
N PHE A 234 -2.41 14.95 21.18
CA PHE A 234 -1.19 14.59 20.45
C PHE A 234 -0.52 13.40 21.11
N ALA A 235 0.28 12.62 20.39
CA ALA A 235 1.14 11.62 21.00
C ALA A 235 2.37 12.27 21.65
N LYS A 236 2.84 11.65 22.72
CA LYS A 236 4.11 11.96 23.35
C LYS A 236 5.24 11.26 22.60
N THR A 237 6.12 12.02 21.96
CA THR A 237 7.19 11.55 21.05
C THR A 237 8.21 10.58 21.66
N GLU A 238 8.33 10.54 23.00
CA GLU A 238 9.22 9.63 23.73
C GLU A 238 8.53 8.35 24.22
N ALA A 239 7.22 8.20 24.01
CA ALA A 239 6.47 7.05 24.49
C ALA A 239 6.47 5.91 23.45
N VAL A 240 6.78 4.69 23.88
CA VAL A 240 6.48 3.49 23.09
C VAL A 240 4.97 3.31 23.12
N LEU A 241 4.30 3.69 22.04
CA LEU A 241 2.85 3.56 21.96
C LEU A 241 2.44 2.08 21.76
N PRO A 242 1.31 1.66 22.36
CA PRO A 242 0.75 0.34 22.15
C PRO A 242 0.29 0.16 20.69
N TYR A 243 0.18 -1.10 20.26
CA TYR A 243 -0.43 -1.45 18.97
C TYR A 243 -1.89 -0.98 18.89
N TYR A 244 -2.60 -0.95 20.01
CA TYR A 244 -3.95 -0.42 20.12
C TYR A 244 -3.96 0.89 20.91
N LEU A 245 -4.56 1.94 20.35
CA LEU A 245 -4.63 3.27 20.95
C LEU A 245 -6.08 3.77 21.02
N ALA A 246 -6.59 4.04 22.23
CA ALA A 246 -7.87 4.73 22.41
C ALA A 246 -7.64 6.17 22.85
N ILE A 247 -8.11 7.12 22.04
CA ILE A 247 -8.07 8.54 22.37
C ILE A 247 -9.17 8.82 23.42
N PRO A 248 -8.86 9.52 24.52
CA PRO A 248 -9.84 9.76 25.57
C PRO A 248 -10.90 10.77 25.12
N TRP A 249 -12.15 10.56 25.56
CA TRP A 249 -13.25 11.49 25.34
C TRP A 249 -13.05 12.82 26.08
N TYR A 250 -12.40 12.77 27.25
CA TYR A 250 -12.24 13.91 28.14
C TYR A 250 -10.82 13.98 28.72
N TYR A 251 -10.35 15.20 28.94
CA TYR A 251 -9.17 15.51 29.72
C TYR A 251 -9.45 16.69 30.64
N ASN A 252 -9.11 16.56 31.92
CA ASN A 252 -9.34 17.61 32.93
C ASN A 252 -10.79 18.15 32.93
N GLN A 253 -11.77 17.24 32.90
CA GLN A 253 -13.22 17.51 32.86
C GLN A 253 -13.73 18.25 31.60
N LYS A 254 -12.89 18.38 30.57
CA LYS A 254 -13.22 19.03 29.29
C LYS A 254 -13.14 18.04 28.14
N ARG A 255 -13.93 18.26 27.09
CA ARG A 255 -14.00 17.35 25.92
C ARG A 255 -12.69 17.40 25.14
N VAL A 256 -12.23 16.26 24.65
CA VAL A 256 -11.20 16.19 23.61
C VAL A 256 -11.93 16.24 22.26
N THR A 257 -11.76 17.35 21.54
CA THR A 257 -12.52 17.66 20.32
C THR A 257 -11.67 17.64 19.06
N VAL A 258 -10.34 17.68 19.19
CA VAL A 258 -9.44 17.74 18.04
C VAL A 258 -8.33 16.72 18.18
N ILE A 259 -8.06 15.96 17.12
CA ILE A 259 -6.78 15.27 16.96
C ILE A 259 -5.83 16.22 16.27
N GLY A 260 -4.79 16.64 16.98
CA GLY A 260 -3.93 17.74 16.57
C GLY A 260 -3.12 17.47 15.31
N ARG A 261 -2.56 18.54 14.75
CA ARG A 261 -1.69 18.45 13.57
C ARG A 261 -0.45 17.64 13.89
N TYR A 262 -0.11 16.67 13.04
CA TYR A 262 0.99 15.71 13.27
C TYR A 262 0.87 14.89 14.56
N ALA A 263 -0.32 14.82 15.18
CA ALA A 263 -0.52 14.20 16.50
C ALA A 263 0.10 12.79 16.62
N PHE A 264 -0.01 11.97 15.58
CA PHE A 264 0.45 10.59 15.53
C PHE A 264 1.36 10.33 14.32
N TRP A 265 2.03 11.36 13.80
CA TRP A 265 2.88 11.23 12.61
C TRP A 265 4.03 10.24 12.82
N GLY A 266 4.15 9.26 11.90
CA GLY A 266 5.23 8.26 11.90
C GLY A 266 5.16 7.24 13.04
N ILE A 267 4.08 7.24 13.82
CA ILE A 267 3.93 6.36 14.97
C ILE A 267 3.37 5.00 14.52
N LYS A 268 3.93 3.94 15.08
CA LYS A 268 3.49 2.56 14.85
C LYS A 268 2.27 2.23 15.73
N ILE A 269 1.09 2.60 15.26
CA ILE A 269 -0.21 2.22 15.86
C ILE A 269 -0.94 1.32 14.85
N ARG A 270 -1.47 0.18 15.30
CA ARG A 270 -2.24 -0.75 14.47
C ARG A 270 -3.74 -0.48 14.50
N ASP A 271 -4.27 -0.23 15.69
CA ASP A 271 -5.69 0.01 15.94
C ASP A 271 -5.86 1.36 16.63
N VAL A 272 -6.76 2.21 16.14
CA VAL A 272 -7.13 3.46 16.81
C VAL A 272 -8.64 3.57 17.02
N LEU A 273 -9.04 3.93 18.24
CA LEU A 273 -10.41 4.34 18.56
C LEU A 273 -10.45 5.86 18.74
N ILE A 274 -11.22 6.52 17.89
CA ILE A 274 -11.49 7.96 17.91
C ILE A 274 -12.84 8.17 18.60
N PRO A 275 -12.88 8.89 19.75
CA PRO A 275 -14.08 9.01 20.57
C PRO A 275 -15.13 9.91 19.90
N ASP A 276 -16.38 9.80 20.38
CA ASP A 276 -17.51 10.55 19.84
C ASP A 276 -17.36 12.07 19.96
N THR A 277 -16.51 12.52 20.89
CA THR A 277 -16.26 13.95 21.13
C THR A 277 -15.38 14.60 20.10
N VAL A 278 -14.61 13.84 19.30
CA VAL A 278 -13.73 14.42 18.29
C VAL A 278 -14.56 14.96 17.13
N GLU A 279 -14.41 16.26 16.91
CA GLU A 279 -15.07 17.05 15.87
C GLU A 279 -14.16 17.25 14.65
N LYS A 280 -12.84 17.17 14.83
CA LYS A 280 -11.84 17.38 13.78
C LYS A 280 -10.61 16.48 13.93
N ILE A 281 -10.14 15.94 12.81
CA ILE A 281 -8.80 15.37 12.67
C ILE A 281 -7.97 16.35 11.85
N ASP A 282 -6.95 16.97 12.44
CA ASP A 282 -6.16 17.99 11.75
C ASP A 282 -5.15 17.37 10.76
N ASN A 283 -4.45 18.22 10.04
CA ASN A 283 -3.54 17.84 8.96
C ASN A 283 -2.45 16.89 9.47
N ASN A 284 -2.14 15.89 8.65
CA ASN A 284 -1.06 14.94 8.90
C ASN A 284 -1.21 14.14 10.22
N ALA A 285 -2.38 14.14 10.87
CA ALA A 285 -2.59 13.56 12.20
C ALA A 285 -2.09 12.12 12.31
N PHE A 286 -2.41 11.25 11.36
CA PHE A 286 -2.00 9.84 11.29
C PHE A 286 -1.14 9.56 10.05
N LEU A 287 -0.42 10.57 9.53
CA LEU A 287 0.47 10.38 8.39
C LEU A 287 1.55 9.34 8.75
N TYR A 288 1.83 8.43 7.82
CA TYR A 288 3.00 7.56 7.88
C TYR A 288 3.91 7.79 6.67
N GLY A 289 5.21 8.00 6.91
CA GLY A 289 6.20 8.34 5.88
C GLY A 289 6.52 9.85 5.80
N THR A 290 7.36 10.24 4.83
CA THR A 290 7.79 11.65 4.64
C THR A 290 7.10 12.28 3.43
N THR A 291 6.63 13.52 3.58
CA THR A 291 6.17 14.36 2.45
C THR A 291 7.28 15.21 1.83
N ARG A 292 8.51 15.22 2.40
CA ARG A 292 9.47 16.32 2.15
C ARG A 292 10.46 16.15 0.98
N TYR A 293 10.52 15.03 0.26
CA TYR A 293 11.51 14.91 -0.83
C TYR A 293 11.12 14.11 -2.08
N ASN A 294 10.10 13.26 -2.03
CA ASN A 294 9.48 12.65 -3.22
C ASN A 294 8.24 11.87 -2.74
N PRO A 295 7.00 12.21 -3.13
CA PRO A 295 5.83 11.40 -2.79
C PRO A 295 5.92 9.95 -3.30
N ASP A 296 6.85 9.64 -4.21
CA ASP A 296 7.06 8.29 -4.74
C ASP A 296 7.93 7.37 -3.86
N TYR A 297 8.43 7.85 -2.70
CA TYR A 297 9.26 7.06 -1.77
C TYR A 297 8.77 7.15 -0.32
N ILE A 298 7.93 6.20 0.09
CA ILE A 298 7.55 6.00 1.49
C ILE A 298 8.66 5.18 2.17
N TYR A 299 9.41 5.79 3.09
CA TYR A 299 10.34 5.08 3.97
C TYR A 299 9.60 4.59 5.22
N GLY A 300 9.57 3.28 5.44
CA GLY A 300 8.97 2.62 6.60
C GLY A 300 7.60 1.99 6.31
N GLU A 301 7.22 1.00 7.10
CA GLU A 301 5.92 0.31 6.99
C GLU A 301 4.96 0.83 8.07
N SER A 302 3.88 1.49 7.63
CA SER A 302 2.74 1.73 8.50
C SER A 302 2.18 0.39 8.94
N ILE A 303 1.78 0.32 10.21
CA ILE A 303 1.05 -0.84 10.74
C ILE A 303 -0.43 -0.54 11.01
N LEU A 304 -0.92 0.67 10.68
CA LEU A 304 -2.31 1.06 10.95
C LEU A 304 -3.25 0.25 10.06
N GLU A 305 -4.07 -0.59 10.68
CA GLU A 305 -5.03 -1.48 10.02
C GLU A 305 -6.48 -1.03 10.28
N HIS A 306 -6.76 -0.53 11.48
CA HIS A 306 -8.14 -0.27 11.92
C HIS A 306 -8.28 1.12 12.53
N VAL A 307 -9.17 1.93 11.95
CA VAL A 307 -9.65 3.19 12.51
C VAL A 307 -11.13 3.03 12.83
N LYS A 308 -11.47 3.10 14.12
CA LYS A 308 -12.86 3.04 14.58
C LYS A 308 -13.25 4.40 15.12
N PHE A 309 -14.42 4.87 14.70
CA PHE A 309 -15.08 6.00 15.33
C PHE A 309 -16.07 5.48 16.36
N GLY A 310 -16.27 6.24 17.42
CA GLY A 310 -17.38 5.99 18.32
C GLY A 310 -18.72 6.00 17.57
N ARG A 311 -19.73 5.37 18.17
CA ARG A 311 -21.02 5.08 17.52
C ARG A 311 -21.75 6.36 17.07
N ASN A 312 -21.55 7.47 17.76
CA ASN A 312 -22.20 8.75 17.54
C ASN A 312 -21.17 9.86 17.29
N SER A 313 -20.19 9.56 16.43
CA SER A 313 -19.07 10.45 16.18
C SER A 313 -19.52 11.86 15.80
N SER A 314 -18.94 12.88 16.45
CA SER A 314 -19.15 14.30 16.13
C SER A 314 -18.22 14.79 15.01
N LEU A 315 -17.49 13.89 14.35
CA LEU A 315 -16.45 14.26 13.38
C LEU A 315 -17.06 14.95 12.16
N THR A 316 -16.66 16.19 11.92
CA THR A 316 -17.11 16.99 10.77
C THR A 316 -16.03 17.22 9.73
N GLU A 317 -14.74 17.08 10.10
CA GLU A 317 -13.61 17.45 9.25
C GLU A 317 -12.43 16.47 9.37
N ILE A 318 -11.92 16.00 8.22
CA ILE A 318 -10.65 15.27 8.09
C ILE A 318 -9.66 16.14 7.32
N GLY A 319 -8.54 16.46 7.97
CA GLY A 319 -7.49 17.35 7.49
C GLY A 319 -6.65 16.78 6.34
N MET A 320 -5.84 17.67 5.77
CA MET A 320 -4.94 17.38 4.66
C MET A 320 -3.95 16.27 5.05
N VAL A 321 -3.81 15.24 4.21
CA VAL A 321 -2.88 14.12 4.44
C VAL A 321 -3.11 13.39 5.78
N ALA A 322 -4.29 13.53 6.41
CA ALA A 322 -4.54 13.02 7.76
C ALA A 322 -4.28 11.52 7.93
N PHE A 323 -4.62 10.69 6.94
CA PHE A 323 -4.38 9.24 6.93
C PHE A 323 -3.43 8.79 5.82
N GLY A 324 -2.61 9.70 5.30
CA GLY A 324 -1.70 9.42 4.18
C GLY A 324 -0.64 8.35 4.51
N GLY A 325 -0.33 7.50 3.53
CA GLY A 325 0.74 6.48 3.62
C GLY A 325 0.41 5.24 4.45
N ASN A 326 -0.82 5.11 4.95
CA ASN A 326 -1.25 3.93 5.73
C ASN A 326 -1.63 2.76 4.81
N LEU A 327 -0.62 2.04 4.31
CA LEU A 327 -0.77 0.94 3.34
C LEU A 327 -1.51 -0.30 3.86
N LEU A 328 -1.63 -0.46 5.19
CA LEU A 328 -2.38 -1.57 5.80
C LEU A 328 -3.82 -1.19 6.20
N LEU A 329 -4.20 0.09 6.09
CA LEU A 329 -5.56 0.56 6.39
C LEU A 329 -6.48 0.17 5.22
N ARG A 330 -7.12 -0.99 5.32
CA ARG A 330 -7.92 -1.59 4.24
C ARG A 330 -9.36 -1.08 4.16
N GLU A 331 -9.91 -0.63 5.29
CA GLU A 331 -11.27 -0.13 5.43
C GLU A 331 -11.30 1.01 6.46
N ILE A 332 -12.11 2.03 6.20
CA ILE A 332 -12.48 3.05 7.19
C ILE A 332 -13.95 3.43 7.01
N LYS A 333 -14.74 3.30 8.08
CA LYS A 333 -16.16 3.67 8.07
C LYS A 333 -16.31 5.13 8.47
N LEU A 334 -16.48 6.00 7.47
CA LEU A 334 -16.64 7.43 7.69
C LEU A 334 -17.98 7.72 8.43
N PRO A 335 -17.99 8.56 9.48
CA PRO A 335 -19.22 8.92 10.18
C PRO A 335 -20.23 9.70 9.33
N GLU A 336 -21.52 9.54 9.61
CA GLU A 336 -22.64 10.27 8.96
C GLU A 336 -22.73 11.76 9.34
N THR A 337 -21.79 12.25 10.15
CA THR A 337 -21.61 13.66 10.53
C THR A 337 -20.50 14.34 9.74
N LEU A 338 -19.69 13.57 9.00
CA LEU A 338 -18.54 14.07 8.27
C LEU A 338 -18.98 14.97 7.12
N ARG A 339 -18.47 16.20 7.07
CA ARG A 339 -18.82 17.21 6.06
C ARG A 339 -17.70 17.52 5.10
N ILE A 340 -16.45 17.50 5.56
CA ILE A 340 -15.29 17.95 4.79
C ILE A 340 -14.15 16.93 4.88
N ILE A 341 -13.61 16.55 3.73
CA ILE A 341 -12.33 15.83 3.61
C ILE A 341 -11.38 16.71 2.81
N HIS A 342 -10.22 17.04 3.36
CA HIS A 342 -9.22 17.89 2.71
C HIS A 342 -8.25 17.10 1.82
N ASP A 343 -7.44 17.84 1.08
CA ASP A 343 -6.51 17.34 0.08
C ASP A 343 -5.66 16.17 0.58
N HIS A 344 -5.48 15.14 -0.26
CA HIS A 344 -4.61 13.99 0.02
C HIS A 344 -4.92 13.22 1.31
N ALA A 345 -6.09 13.41 1.95
CA ALA A 345 -6.42 12.81 3.23
C ALA A 345 -6.17 11.30 3.31
N PHE A 346 -6.37 10.56 2.22
CA PHE A 346 -6.15 9.12 2.10
C PHE A 346 -5.11 8.75 1.03
N PHE A 347 -4.15 9.63 0.73
CA PHE A 347 -3.13 9.35 -0.28
C PHE A 347 -2.31 8.11 0.11
N SER A 348 -1.99 7.25 -0.86
CA SER A 348 -1.22 6.03 -0.65
C SER A 348 -1.73 5.18 0.52
N SER A 349 -3.05 5.15 0.69
CA SER A 349 -3.71 4.28 1.68
C SER A 349 -3.91 2.88 1.10
N GLY A 350 -4.02 1.90 2.01
CA GLY A 350 -4.33 0.51 1.69
C GLY A 350 -5.81 0.23 1.39
N LEU A 351 -6.65 1.27 1.29
CA LEU A 351 -8.09 1.14 1.19
C LEU A 351 -8.47 0.30 -0.03
N THR A 352 -9.41 -0.63 0.18
CA THR A 352 -9.98 -1.47 -0.89
C THR A 352 -11.34 -0.97 -1.33
N GLU A 353 -12.11 -0.41 -0.40
CA GLU A 353 -13.36 0.28 -0.65
C GLU A 353 -13.53 1.45 0.31
N ILE A 354 -14.35 2.42 -0.08
CA ILE A 354 -14.79 3.50 0.81
C ILE A 354 -16.24 3.88 0.50
N TYR A 355 -17.01 4.11 1.58
CA TYR A 355 -18.38 4.61 1.52
C TYR A 355 -18.40 6.10 1.88
N ILE A 356 -18.97 6.91 1.00
CA ILE A 356 -19.11 8.35 1.17
C ILE A 356 -20.50 8.64 1.78
N PRO A 357 -20.57 9.19 3.01
CA PRO A 357 -21.84 9.40 3.71
C PRO A 357 -22.68 10.50 3.06
N LYS A 358 -23.98 10.53 3.35
CA LYS A 358 -24.92 11.53 2.80
C LYS A 358 -24.56 12.97 3.19
N SER A 359 -23.84 13.13 4.30
CA SER A 359 -23.46 14.41 4.90
C SER A 359 -22.22 15.05 4.26
N LEU A 360 -21.45 14.31 3.46
CA LEU A 360 -20.21 14.84 2.92
C LEU A 360 -20.50 15.90 1.86
N GLU A 361 -20.01 17.11 2.09
CA GLU A 361 -20.28 18.30 1.27
C GLU A 361 -19.10 18.73 0.42
N SER A 362 -17.88 18.48 0.90
CA SER A 362 -16.66 18.86 0.18
C SER A 362 -15.57 17.81 0.33
N MET A 363 -14.89 17.56 -0.80
CA MET A 363 -13.74 16.68 -0.91
C MET A 363 -12.61 17.43 -1.64
N GLY A 364 -11.44 17.44 -1.03
CA GLY A 364 -10.24 18.09 -1.55
C GLY A 364 -9.64 17.39 -2.76
N LEU A 365 -8.56 17.95 -3.26
CA LEU A 365 -7.81 17.43 -4.40
C LEU A 365 -7.01 16.17 -3.99
N ARG A 366 -6.92 15.20 -4.90
CA ARG A 366 -6.03 14.03 -4.75
C ARG A 366 -6.27 13.21 -3.47
N VAL A 367 -7.48 13.21 -2.92
CA VAL A 367 -7.82 12.50 -1.67
C VAL A 367 -7.42 11.03 -1.70
N PHE A 368 -7.59 10.34 -2.84
CA PHE A 368 -7.23 8.93 -3.03
C PHE A 368 -6.00 8.73 -3.93
N TYR A 369 -5.17 9.75 -4.10
CA TYR A 369 -3.98 9.67 -4.95
C TYR A 369 -3.05 8.53 -4.48
N GLN A 370 -2.63 7.65 -5.40
CA GLN A 370 -1.84 6.44 -5.10
C GLN A 370 -2.51 5.41 -4.16
N ALA A 371 -3.83 5.45 -3.95
CA ALA A 371 -4.56 4.36 -3.29
C ALA A 371 -4.69 3.14 -4.24
N LEU A 372 -3.57 2.41 -4.44
CA LEU A 372 -3.40 1.40 -5.51
C LEU A 372 -4.28 0.15 -5.37
N ASN A 373 -4.90 -0.04 -4.20
CA ASN A 373 -5.78 -1.17 -3.91
C ASN A 373 -7.26 -0.77 -3.91
N LEU A 374 -7.59 0.51 -4.12
CA LEU A 374 -8.98 0.98 -4.05
C LEU A 374 -9.76 0.49 -5.27
N GLU A 375 -10.69 -0.43 -5.08
CA GLU A 375 -11.48 -1.07 -6.13
C GLU A 375 -12.78 -0.33 -6.43
N ARG A 376 -13.38 0.28 -5.41
CA ARG A 376 -14.67 0.98 -5.51
C ARG A 376 -14.80 2.13 -4.53
N ILE A 377 -15.47 3.18 -4.97
CA ILE A 377 -15.96 4.29 -4.14
C ILE A 377 -17.48 4.29 -4.30
N THR A 378 -18.21 4.14 -3.20
CA THR A 378 -19.68 4.15 -3.22
C THR A 378 -20.18 5.38 -2.48
N VAL A 379 -21.28 5.95 -2.94
CA VAL A 379 -21.84 7.18 -2.37
C VAL A 379 -23.26 6.91 -1.90
N ASP A 380 -23.63 7.40 -0.71
CA ASP A 380 -25.02 7.39 -0.26
C ASP A 380 -25.91 8.06 -1.31
N HIS A 381 -26.96 7.37 -1.76
CA HIS A 381 -27.91 7.87 -2.76
C HIS A 381 -28.60 9.21 -2.38
N ARG A 382 -28.53 9.62 -1.11
CA ARG A 382 -29.06 10.90 -0.61
C ARG A 382 -28.00 12.00 -0.52
N ASN A 383 -26.74 11.72 -0.87
CA ASN A 383 -25.70 12.74 -0.92
C ASN A 383 -26.07 13.81 -1.97
N LEU A 384 -25.93 15.08 -1.60
CA LEU A 384 -26.37 16.22 -2.42
C LEU A 384 -25.26 16.80 -3.32
N TYR A 385 -24.06 16.23 -3.30
CA TYR A 385 -22.87 16.79 -3.95
C TYR A 385 -22.16 15.78 -4.85
N TYR A 386 -22.27 14.49 -4.54
CA TYR A 386 -21.57 13.41 -5.21
C TYR A 386 -22.50 12.27 -5.58
N LYS A 387 -22.10 11.49 -6.57
CA LYS A 387 -22.70 10.20 -6.93
C LYS A 387 -21.62 9.25 -7.39
N ASP A 388 -21.89 7.95 -7.35
CA ASP A 388 -21.07 6.98 -8.07
C ASP A 388 -21.81 6.36 -9.25
N ILE A 389 -21.04 5.97 -10.27
CA ILE A 389 -21.50 5.15 -11.39
C ILE A 389 -20.55 3.96 -11.46
N ASP A 390 -21.04 2.76 -11.13
CA ASP A 390 -20.23 1.53 -11.08
C ASP A 390 -18.99 1.65 -10.17
N GLY A 391 -19.16 2.26 -8.99
CA GLY A 391 -18.09 2.45 -8.01
C GLY A 391 -17.05 3.50 -8.40
N ILE A 392 -17.31 4.32 -9.42
CA ILE A 392 -16.47 5.44 -9.85
C ILE A 392 -17.17 6.75 -9.44
N MET A 393 -16.45 7.67 -8.80
CA MET A 393 -17.04 8.82 -8.13
C MET A 393 -17.07 10.07 -9.02
N TYR A 394 -18.21 10.74 -9.04
CA TYR A 394 -18.50 11.96 -9.77
C TYR A 394 -19.11 13.01 -8.84
N ASN A 395 -19.13 14.26 -9.30
CA ASN A 395 -20.07 15.25 -8.77
C ASN A 395 -21.51 14.86 -9.14
N LEU A 396 -22.50 15.45 -8.44
CA LEU A 396 -23.89 15.03 -8.53
C LEU A 396 -24.48 15.17 -9.95
N ASP A 397 -24.11 16.20 -10.69
CA ASP A 397 -24.56 16.38 -12.09
C ASP A 397 -23.87 15.39 -13.06
N GLY A 398 -22.70 14.85 -12.71
CA GLY A 398 -21.92 13.95 -13.56
C GLY A 398 -21.08 14.67 -14.61
N THR A 399 -20.81 15.96 -14.40
CA THR A 399 -19.97 16.78 -15.28
C THR A 399 -18.48 16.69 -14.94
N THR A 400 -18.14 16.25 -13.72
CA THR A 400 -16.77 16.06 -13.26
C THR A 400 -16.56 14.65 -12.74
N LEU A 401 -15.60 13.94 -13.33
CA LEU A 401 -15.10 12.69 -12.77
C LEU A 401 -14.12 13.02 -11.63
N ILE A 402 -14.55 12.80 -10.39
CA ILE A 402 -13.85 13.24 -9.17
C ILE A 402 -12.73 12.27 -8.79
N ALA A 403 -12.99 10.96 -8.86
CA ALA A 403 -12.00 9.95 -8.54
C ALA A 403 -12.27 8.63 -9.28
N TYR A 404 -11.20 8.05 -9.83
CA TYR A 404 -11.22 6.71 -10.41
C TYR A 404 -10.48 5.74 -9.46
N PRO A 405 -11.10 4.65 -8.99
CA PRO A 405 -10.44 3.67 -8.13
C PRO A 405 -9.29 2.95 -8.86
N LEU A 406 -8.06 3.07 -8.38
CA LEU A 406 -6.86 2.56 -9.07
C LEU A 406 -6.68 1.03 -8.97
N GLY A 407 -7.36 0.40 -8.01
CA GLY A 407 -7.48 -1.05 -7.86
C GLY A 407 -8.60 -1.66 -8.71
N LYS A 408 -9.45 -0.84 -9.39
CA LYS A 408 -10.49 -1.36 -10.27
C LYS A 408 -9.84 -2.04 -11.48
N GLU A 409 -9.98 -3.37 -11.57
CA GLU A 409 -9.33 -4.22 -12.58
C GLU A 409 -9.95 -4.14 -13.99
N SER A 410 -10.63 -3.04 -14.31
CA SER A 410 -11.23 -2.82 -15.62
C SER A 410 -10.16 -2.50 -16.65
N TYR A 411 -10.09 -3.33 -17.70
CA TYR A 411 -9.18 -3.13 -18.84
C TYR A 411 -9.53 -1.85 -19.62
N SER A 412 -10.82 -1.58 -19.77
CA SER A 412 -11.33 -0.42 -20.47
C SER A 412 -12.35 0.34 -19.65
N TYR A 413 -12.50 1.63 -19.95
CA TYR A 413 -13.48 2.49 -19.34
C TYR A 413 -14.11 3.40 -20.38
N SER A 414 -15.44 3.48 -20.39
CA SER A 414 -16.20 4.40 -21.24
C SER A 414 -16.64 5.59 -20.42
N LEU A 415 -15.99 6.73 -20.65
CA LEU A 415 -16.33 7.98 -20.01
C LEU A 415 -17.67 8.51 -20.57
N PRO A 416 -18.67 8.82 -19.72
CA PRO A 416 -19.91 9.42 -20.17
C PRO A 416 -19.69 10.73 -20.95
N ASP A 417 -20.56 11.02 -21.90
CA ASP A 417 -20.54 12.24 -22.70
C ASP A 417 -20.86 13.52 -21.88
N THR A 418 -21.48 13.35 -20.72
CA THR A 418 -21.76 14.42 -19.76
C THR A 418 -20.52 15.00 -19.09
N VAL A 419 -19.39 14.27 -19.09
CA VAL A 419 -18.18 14.70 -18.39
C VAL A 419 -17.48 15.80 -19.18
N THR A 420 -17.33 16.97 -18.56
CA THR A 420 -16.65 18.14 -19.12
C THR A 420 -15.36 18.48 -18.37
N ASP A 421 -15.12 17.89 -17.20
CA ASP A 421 -13.92 18.14 -16.39
C ASP A 421 -13.47 16.88 -15.64
N PHE A 422 -12.21 16.89 -15.20
CA PHE A 422 -11.61 15.83 -14.40
C PHE A 422 -11.00 16.39 -13.12
N GLY A 423 -11.13 15.62 -12.03
CA GLY A 423 -10.24 15.76 -10.88
C GLY A 423 -8.77 15.63 -11.30
N ILE A 424 -7.86 16.06 -10.43
CA ILE A 424 -6.42 16.07 -10.71
C ILE A 424 -5.81 14.70 -10.42
N HIS A 425 -5.01 14.17 -11.37
CA HIS A 425 -4.27 12.91 -11.29
C HIS A 425 -5.14 11.67 -11.02
N ILE A 426 -6.40 11.68 -11.44
CA ILE A 426 -7.38 10.62 -11.11
C ILE A 426 -7.04 9.25 -11.73
N PHE A 427 -6.25 9.21 -12.81
CA PHE A 427 -5.76 7.96 -13.42
C PHE A 427 -4.27 7.70 -13.12
N TRP A 428 -3.59 8.57 -12.36
CA TRP A 428 -2.16 8.45 -12.14
C TRP A 428 -1.81 7.17 -11.39
N GLY A 429 -0.91 6.36 -11.95
CA GLY A 429 -0.51 5.09 -11.35
C GLY A 429 -1.54 3.97 -11.53
N ASN A 430 -2.54 4.15 -12.39
CA ASN A 430 -3.48 3.08 -12.71
C ASN A 430 -2.76 1.90 -13.39
N ARG A 431 -2.93 0.70 -12.82
CA ARG A 431 -2.23 -0.52 -13.25
C ARG A 431 -3.03 -1.38 -14.22
N TYR A 432 -4.33 -1.15 -14.35
CA TYR A 432 -5.26 -2.06 -15.04
C TYR A 432 -5.91 -1.43 -16.27
N LEU A 433 -6.24 -0.15 -16.22
CA LEU A 433 -6.83 0.57 -17.32
C LEU A 433 -5.83 0.70 -18.48
N ARG A 434 -6.26 0.28 -19.67
CA ARG A 434 -5.50 0.33 -20.92
C ARG A 434 -6.23 1.11 -22.00
N VAL A 435 -7.55 1.18 -21.93
CA VAL A 435 -8.35 1.82 -22.96
C VAL A 435 -9.36 2.77 -22.34
N LEU A 436 -9.30 4.03 -22.73
CA LEU A 436 -10.30 5.03 -22.38
C LEU A 436 -11.12 5.37 -23.62
N TYR A 437 -12.40 5.05 -23.60
CA TYR A 437 -13.35 5.50 -24.61
C TYR A 437 -13.97 6.81 -24.12
N LEU A 438 -13.78 7.87 -24.89
CA LEU A 438 -14.43 9.16 -24.65
C LEU A 438 -15.67 9.22 -25.52
N ASN A 439 -16.82 9.52 -24.93
CA ASN A 439 -18.09 9.57 -25.66
C ASN A 439 -18.49 11.00 -26.05
N SER A 440 -17.80 12.02 -25.54
CA SER A 440 -18.08 13.42 -25.87
C SER A 440 -17.38 13.84 -27.16
N ASP A 441 -18.10 14.57 -28.02
CA ASP A 441 -17.53 15.24 -29.20
C ASP A 441 -16.65 16.44 -28.82
N THR A 442 -16.80 16.97 -27.60
CA THR A 442 -16.01 18.07 -27.07
C THR A 442 -15.01 17.58 -26.03
N PRO A 443 -13.72 17.91 -26.14
CA PRO A 443 -12.72 17.48 -25.16
C PRO A 443 -13.01 18.06 -23.77
N PRO A 444 -13.08 17.23 -22.72
CA PRO A 444 -13.11 17.70 -21.33
C PRO A 444 -11.87 18.54 -20.99
N ALA A 445 -11.94 19.40 -19.97
CA ALA A 445 -10.76 20.10 -19.46
C ALA A 445 -9.72 19.09 -18.95
N MET A 446 -8.44 19.25 -19.33
CA MET A 446 -7.37 18.28 -19.05
C MET A 446 -6.36 18.81 -18.03
N ASN A 447 -6.30 18.16 -16.86
CA ASN A 447 -5.40 18.50 -15.74
C ASN A 447 -4.39 17.36 -15.46
N SER A 448 -3.35 17.22 -16.29
CA SER A 448 -2.25 16.23 -16.14
C SER A 448 -2.71 14.83 -15.71
N ASN A 449 -3.82 14.33 -16.24
CA ASN A 449 -4.45 13.11 -15.72
C ASN A 449 -3.83 11.81 -16.24
N PHE A 450 -3.15 11.87 -17.37
CA PHE A 450 -2.58 10.68 -18.02
C PHE A 450 -1.06 10.62 -17.93
N SER A 451 -0.43 11.52 -17.14
CA SER A 451 0.97 11.34 -16.77
C SER A 451 1.12 10.08 -15.92
N SER A 452 2.15 9.29 -16.19
CA SER A 452 2.39 7.99 -15.53
C SER A 452 1.39 6.88 -15.88
N MET A 453 0.68 6.98 -17.01
CA MET A 453 -0.05 5.84 -17.58
C MET A 453 0.91 4.83 -18.22
N LEU A 454 0.48 3.57 -18.29
CA LEU A 454 1.27 2.53 -18.93
C LEU A 454 1.47 2.83 -20.43
N PRO A 455 2.61 2.44 -21.04
CA PRO A 455 2.89 2.71 -22.46
C PRO A 455 1.81 2.19 -23.43
N SER A 456 1.09 1.16 -23.01
CA SER A 456 -0.05 0.55 -23.70
C SER A 456 -1.36 1.34 -23.60
N PHE A 457 -1.43 2.42 -22.82
CA PHE A 457 -2.67 3.18 -22.63
C PHE A 457 -3.09 3.90 -23.92
N LYS A 458 -4.37 3.82 -24.26
CA LYS A 458 -4.95 4.35 -25.49
C LYS A 458 -6.23 5.10 -25.18
N ILE A 459 -6.47 6.18 -25.92
CA ILE A 459 -7.67 7.00 -25.83
C ILE A 459 -8.38 6.95 -27.17
N TYR A 460 -9.63 6.52 -27.18
CA TYR A 460 -10.47 6.52 -28.36
C TYR A 460 -11.51 7.63 -28.26
N VAL A 461 -11.55 8.45 -29.29
CA VAL A 461 -12.48 9.59 -29.41
C VAL A 461 -13.45 9.36 -30.56
N PRO A 462 -14.64 10.01 -30.53
CA PRO A 462 -15.57 9.96 -31.66
C PRO A 462 -14.88 10.34 -32.99
N ASP A 463 -15.28 9.70 -34.09
CA ASP A 463 -14.58 9.83 -35.39
C ASP A 463 -14.47 11.29 -35.88
N GLY A 464 -15.52 12.08 -35.63
CA GLY A 464 -15.60 13.49 -36.00
C GLY A 464 -14.87 14.46 -35.05
N SER A 465 -14.45 14.02 -33.87
CA SER A 465 -13.88 14.90 -32.83
C SER A 465 -12.38 14.80 -32.68
N TYR A 466 -11.71 13.91 -33.42
CA TYR A 466 -10.25 13.72 -33.34
C TYR A 466 -9.45 15.03 -33.41
N GLU A 467 -9.74 15.88 -34.39
CA GLU A 467 -9.06 17.16 -34.55
C GLU A 467 -9.35 18.12 -33.37
N ALA A 468 -10.55 18.06 -32.78
CA ALA A 468 -10.86 18.85 -31.60
C ALA A 468 -10.00 18.38 -30.40
N TYR A 469 -9.88 17.07 -30.19
CA TYR A 469 -9.08 16.50 -29.11
C TYR A 469 -7.59 16.78 -29.24
N VAL A 470 -6.97 16.45 -30.38
CA VAL A 470 -5.50 16.59 -30.51
C VAL A 470 -5.02 18.04 -30.48
N ASN A 471 -5.92 19.00 -30.75
CA ASN A 471 -5.62 20.43 -30.71
C ASN A 471 -6.07 21.12 -29.42
N ALA A 472 -6.84 20.47 -28.54
CA ALA A 472 -7.33 21.08 -27.31
C ALA A 472 -6.19 21.30 -26.28
N PRO A 473 -6.24 22.39 -25.47
CA PRO A 473 -5.28 22.61 -24.39
C PRO A 473 -5.16 21.39 -23.46
N GLY A 474 -3.91 21.04 -23.09
CA GLY A 474 -3.59 19.85 -22.28
C GLY A 474 -3.63 18.53 -23.05
N TRP A 475 -4.59 18.33 -23.97
CA TRP A 475 -4.69 17.11 -24.79
C TRP A 475 -3.59 16.97 -25.84
N GLN A 476 -3.04 18.09 -26.31
CA GLN A 476 -1.91 18.12 -27.26
C GLN A 476 -0.70 17.27 -26.80
N ALA A 477 -0.48 17.17 -25.49
CA ALA A 477 0.59 16.36 -24.91
C ALA A 477 0.38 14.84 -25.09
N TYR A 478 -0.85 14.42 -25.39
CA TYR A 478 -1.25 13.02 -25.52
C TYR A 478 -1.68 12.64 -26.95
N LYS A 479 -1.40 13.50 -27.94
CA LYS A 479 -1.81 13.29 -29.34
C LYS A 479 -1.38 11.92 -29.90
N ASP A 480 -0.24 11.38 -29.47
CA ASP A 480 0.33 10.13 -29.97
C ASP A 480 -0.39 8.88 -29.42
N ILE A 481 -1.27 9.06 -28.42
CA ILE A 481 -2.08 7.98 -27.83
C ILE A 481 -3.59 8.19 -28.04
N ILE A 482 -4.00 9.20 -28.82
CA ILE A 482 -5.40 9.46 -29.19
C ILE A 482 -5.67 8.85 -30.57
N TYR A 483 -6.78 8.12 -30.69
CA TYR A 483 -7.18 7.43 -31.91
C TYR A 483 -8.66 7.66 -32.19
N LYS A 484 -9.03 7.68 -33.48
CA LYS A 484 -10.43 7.69 -33.90
C LYS A 484 -11.07 6.35 -33.56
N ASN A 485 -12.26 6.33 -32.98
CA ASN A 485 -12.94 5.06 -32.68
C ASN A 485 -13.22 4.22 -33.95
N SER A 486 -13.28 4.85 -35.13
CA SER A 486 -13.49 4.21 -36.44
C SER A 486 -12.38 3.24 -36.87
N ILE A 487 -11.18 3.28 -36.27
CA ILE A 487 -10.08 2.37 -36.61
C ILE A 487 -10.15 1.02 -35.87
N ILE A 488 -11.07 0.87 -34.91
CA ILE A 488 -11.24 -0.39 -34.16
C ILE A 488 -12.18 -1.31 -34.93
N ARG A 489 -11.69 -2.49 -35.31
CA ARG A 489 -12.47 -3.58 -35.89
C ARG A 489 -12.25 -4.85 -35.08
N ASN A 490 -13.29 -5.35 -34.41
CA ASN A 490 -13.20 -6.52 -33.52
C ASN A 490 -12.06 -6.40 -32.51
N GLU A 491 -11.99 -5.25 -31.82
CA GLU A 491 -10.94 -4.95 -30.82
C GLU A 491 -9.51 -4.85 -31.39
N PHE A 492 -9.32 -4.92 -32.70
CA PHE A 492 -8.07 -4.62 -33.37
C PHE A 492 -8.07 -3.17 -33.86
N ALA A 493 -7.12 -2.37 -33.39
CA ALA A 493 -6.84 -1.05 -33.95
C ALA A 493 -6.01 -1.23 -35.24
N ILE A 494 -6.65 -1.00 -36.39
CA ILE A 494 -6.07 -1.28 -37.70
C ILE A 494 -6.04 0.01 -38.54
N ILE A 495 -4.88 0.33 -39.10
CA ILE A 495 -4.74 1.42 -40.07
C ILE A 495 -4.31 0.80 -41.40
N GLY A 496 -5.19 0.86 -42.40
CA GLY A 496 -5.02 0.10 -43.65
C GLY A 496 -5.09 -1.40 -43.36
N ASN A 497 -3.95 -2.08 -43.48
CA ASN A 497 -3.78 -3.52 -43.25
C ASN A 497 -2.70 -3.81 -42.18
N GLU A 498 -2.32 -2.80 -41.41
CA GLU A 498 -1.34 -2.89 -40.34
C GLU A 498 -2.08 -2.95 -38.99
N LEU A 499 -1.84 -4.01 -38.22
CA LEU A 499 -2.31 -4.12 -36.85
C LEU A 499 -1.42 -3.25 -35.94
N ILE A 500 -2.01 -2.19 -35.43
CA ILE A 500 -1.33 -1.22 -34.56
C ILE A 500 -1.32 -1.70 -33.12
N GLN A 501 -2.47 -2.22 -32.65
CA GLN A 501 -2.66 -2.68 -31.28
C GLN A 501 -3.92 -3.55 -31.18
N TYR A 502 -3.87 -4.65 -30.44
CA TYR A 502 -5.07 -5.29 -29.91
C TYR A 502 -5.49 -4.60 -28.61
N VAL A 503 -6.74 -4.16 -28.55
CA VAL A 503 -7.34 -3.40 -27.45
C VAL A 503 -8.46 -4.16 -26.72
N GLY A 504 -8.54 -5.46 -26.93
CA GLY A 504 -9.46 -6.32 -26.20
C GLY A 504 -8.81 -7.07 -25.05
N ASN A 505 -9.57 -7.97 -24.44
CA ASN A 505 -9.14 -8.82 -23.32
C ASN A 505 -9.57 -10.29 -23.48
N ALA A 506 -9.82 -10.74 -24.70
CA ALA A 506 -10.26 -12.11 -24.96
C ALA A 506 -9.12 -13.12 -24.69
N PRO A 507 -9.43 -14.32 -24.15
CA PRO A 507 -8.42 -15.36 -23.94
C PRO A 507 -7.96 -16.00 -25.26
N GLU A 508 -8.73 -15.84 -26.34
CA GLU A 508 -8.38 -16.30 -27.68
C GLU A 508 -8.70 -15.20 -28.69
N ILE A 509 -7.77 -14.94 -29.61
CA ILE A 509 -7.96 -13.99 -30.72
C ILE A 509 -7.65 -14.66 -32.06
N MET A 510 -8.23 -14.13 -33.14
CA MET A 510 -7.96 -14.56 -34.51
C MET A 510 -7.38 -13.40 -35.33
N ILE A 511 -6.15 -13.54 -35.80
CA ILE A 511 -5.52 -12.55 -36.69
C ILE A 511 -6.22 -12.57 -38.05
N PRO A 512 -6.84 -11.46 -38.48
CA PRO A 512 -7.60 -11.42 -39.73
C PRO A 512 -6.73 -11.64 -40.98
N LYS A 513 -7.33 -12.17 -42.05
CA LYS A 513 -6.62 -12.50 -43.30
C LYS A 513 -6.00 -11.31 -44.03
N ASP A 514 -6.54 -10.11 -43.82
CA ASP A 514 -6.09 -8.87 -44.46
C ASP A 514 -4.95 -8.19 -43.72
N ILE A 515 -4.59 -8.66 -42.51
CA ILE A 515 -3.43 -8.15 -41.77
C ILE A 515 -2.14 -8.66 -42.41
N VAL A 516 -1.37 -7.72 -42.95
CA VAL A 516 -0.09 -8.00 -43.61
C VAL A 516 1.11 -7.65 -42.74
N GLN A 517 0.92 -6.80 -41.73
CA GLN A 517 1.94 -6.34 -40.80
C GLN A 517 1.35 -6.15 -39.40
N ILE A 518 2.11 -6.51 -38.38
CA ILE A 518 1.82 -6.31 -36.95
C ILE A 518 2.95 -5.45 -36.41
N ARG A 519 2.62 -4.30 -35.81
CA ARG A 519 3.62 -3.43 -35.18
C ARG A 519 4.24 -4.09 -33.96
N ASP A 520 5.49 -3.71 -33.68
CA ASP A 520 6.11 -4.03 -32.40
C ASP A 520 5.18 -3.59 -31.26
N TYR A 521 5.06 -4.42 -30.22
CA TYR A 521 4.18 -4.22 -29.07
C TYR A 521 2.66 -4.27 -29.33
N ALA A 522 2.20 -4.49 -30.57
CA ALA A 522 0.77 -4.50 -30.88
C ALA A 522 -0.03 -5.56 -30.07
N LEU A 523 0.63 -6.59 -29.55
CA LEU A 523 0.02 -7.68 -28.78
C LEU A 523 0.53 -7.78 -27.32
N THR A 524 1.21 -6.76 -26.78
CA THR A 524 1.80 -6.83 -25.42
C THR A 524 0.85 -6.37 -24.31
N SER A 525 -0.27 -5.75 -24.67
CA SER A 525 -1.29 -5.29 -23.71
C SER A 525 -2.25 -6.41 -23.26
N CYS A 526 -2.10 -7.62 -23.79
CA CYS A 526 -3.11 -8.68 -23.77
C CYS A 526 -2.90 -9.67 -22.62
N SER A 527 -2.96 -9.23 -21.36
CA SER A 527 -2.58 -10.06 -20.20
C SER A 527 -3.43 -11.31 -19.98
N ALA A 528 -4.66 -11.37 -20.52
CA ALA A 528 -5.55 -12.54 -20.44
C ALA A 528 -5.40 -13.53 -21.62
N LEU A 529 -4.55 -13.20 -22.62
CA LEU A 529 -4.48 -13.96 -23.86
C LEU A 529 -3.80 -15.32 -23.64
N GLU A 530 -4.55 -16.39 -23.84
CA GLU A 530 -4.08 -17.79 -23.75
C GLU A 530 -3.68 -18.33 -25.13
N LYS A 531 -4.28 -17.83 -26.21
CA LYS A 531 -4.12 -18.39 -27.56
C LYS A 531 -4.28 -17.35 -28.67
N ILE A 532 -3.47 -17.46 -29.71
CA ILE A 532 -3.61 -16.68 -30.95
C ILE A 532 -3.84 -17.66 -32.11
N LEU A 533 -4.91 -17.45 -32.86
CA LEU A 533 -5.22 -18.13 -34.12
C LEU A 533 -4.96 -17.19 -35.29
N VAL A 534 -4.84 -17.76 -36.50
CA VAL A 534 -4.72 -16.98 -37.74
C VAL A 534 -5.83 -17.43 -38.69
N GLU A 535 -6.56 -16.47 -39.26
CA GLU A 535 -7.65 -16.73 -40.20
C GLU A 535 -7.13 -17.42 -41.47
N GLU A 536 -7.90 -18.37 -42.01
CA GLU A 536 -7.57 -19.06 -43.25
C GLU A 536 -7.36 -18.05 -44.40
N GLY A 537 -6.24 -18.20 -45.13
CA GLY A 537 -5.88 -17.31 -46.23
C GLY A 537 -5.01 -16.10 -45.84
N ASN A 538 -4.63 -15.95 -44.56
CA ASN A 538 -3.56 -15.01 -44.20
C ASN A 538 -2.23 -15.45 -44.82
N ILE A 539 -1.54 -14.52 -45.51
CA ILE A 539 -0.28 -14.81 -46.21
C ILE A 539 0.98 -14.43 -45.42
N SER A 540 0.82 -13.64 -44.36
CA SER A 540 1.93 -13.05 -43.59
C SER A 540 2.21 -13.79 -42.29
N TYR A 541 1.21 -14.44 -41.71
CA TYR A 541 1.28 -15.05 -40.38
C TYR A 541 0.74 -16.47 -40.35
N THR A 542 1.15 -17.23 -39.35
CA THR A 542 0.60 -18.55 -39.03
C THR A 542 0.60 -18.77 -37.52
N SER A 543 -0.21 -19.70 -37.05
CA SER A 543 -0.25 -20.09 -35.63
C SER A 543 0.04 -21.58 -35.49
N SER A 544 0.87 -21.92 -34.50
CA SER A 544 1.11 -23.30 -34.09
C SER A 544 0.94 -23.40 -32.57
N GLU A 545 0.13 -24.36 -32.13
CA GLU A 545 -0.24 -24.54 -30.71
C GLU A 545 -0.73 -23.25 -30.02
N GLY A 546 -1.28 -22.29 -30.77
CA GLY A 546 -1.73 -21.00 -30.24
C GLY A 546 -0.64 -19.94 -30.05
N VAL A 547 0.59 -20.19 -30.49
CA VAL A 547 1.67 -19.20 -30.59
C VAL A 547 1.69 -18.62 -32.00
N LEU A 548 1.89 -17.31 -32.11
CA LEU A 548 1.92 -16.60 -33.38
C LEU A 548 3.33 -16.56 -33.97
N PHE A 549 3.44 -16.89 -35.26
CA PHE A 549 4.67 -16.84 -36.05
C PHE A 549 4.45 -16.08 -37.36
N ASN A 550 5.54 -15.72 -38.03
CA ASN A 550 5.47 -15.38 -39.45
C ASN A 550 5.03 -16.59 -40.29
N SER A 551 4.57 -16.38 -41.52
CA SER A 551 3.99 -17.43 -42.37
C SER A 551 4.88 -18.65 -42.62
N HIS A 552 6.21 -18.48 -42.51
CA HIS A 552 7.20 -19.54 -42.69
C HIS A 552 7.64 -20.21 -41.38
N MET A 553 7.11 -19.80 -40.23
CA MET A 553 7.50 -20.25 -38.89
C MET A 553 9.00 -20.09 -38.58
N THR A 554 9.65 -19.10 -39.19
CA THR A 554 11.06 -18.76 -38.93
C THR A 554 11.23 -17.70 -37.84
N LYS A 555 10.18 -16.94 -37.54
CA LYS A 555 10.19 -15.94 -36.47
C LYS A 555 8.97 -16.08 -35.58
N LEU A 556 9.20 -16.21 -34.27
CA LEU A 556 8.15 -16.17 -33.25
C LEU A 556 7.76 -14.71 -33.00
N ILE A 557 6.49 -14.38 -33.25
CA ILE A 557 5.97 -13.01 -33.17
C ILE A 557 5.36 -12.73 -31.81
N ASN A 558 4.55 -13.64 -31.28
CA ASN A 558 3.96 -13.49 -29.96
C ASN A 558 3.63 -14.84 -29.30
N TYR A 559 4.09 -15.00 -28.07
CA TYR A 559 3.70 -16.03 -27.12
C TYR A 559 2.64 -15.43 -26.17
N PRO A 560 1.42 -16.00 -26.14
CA PRO A 560 0.37 -15.46 -25.29
C PRO A 560 0.71 -15.51 -23.78
N PRO A 561 0.65 -14.38 -23.05
CA PRO A 561 1.16 -14.28 -21.68
C PRO A 561 0.35 -15.08 -20.64
N ALA A 562 -0.94 -15.37 -20.89
CA ALA A 562 -1.80 -16.10 -19.97
C ALA A 562 -1.79 -17.62 -20.18
N ARG A 563 -0.90 -18.15 -21.04
CA ARG A 563 -0.78 -19.60 -21.23
C ARG A 563 -0.52 -20.31 -19.91
N LYS A 564 -1.28 -21.39 -19.69
CA LYS A 564 -1.22 -22.21 -18.46
C LYS A 564 0.02 -23.10 -18.40
N THR A 565 0.71 -23.27 -19.53
CA THR A 565 1.93 -24.08 -19.61
C THR A 565 3.11 -23.36 -18.96
N THR A 566 3.77 -24.05 -18.04
CA THR A 566 4.99 -23.55 -17.37
C THR A 566 6.25 -23.81 -18.19
N GLU A 567 6.17 -24.65 -19.22
CA GLU A 567 7.26 -24.94 -20.15
C GLU A 567 6.82 -24.69 -21.58
N TYR A 568 7.74 -24.22 -22.41
CA TYR A 568 7.53 -24.08 -23.86
C TYR A 568 8.78 -24.48 -24.63
N GLU A 569 8.58 -25.19 -25.73
CA GLU A 569 9.63 -25.58 -26.66
C GLU A 569 9.49 -24.78 -27.95
N VAL A 570 10.51 -23.97 -28.25
CA VAL A 570 10.56 -23.20 -29.49
C VAL A 570 10.72 -24.20 -30.66
N PRO A 571 9.85 -24.17 -31.69
CA PRO A 571 9.98 -25.08 -32.82
C PRO A 571 11.31 -24.91 -33.55
N SER A 572 11.93 -26.01 -33.98
CA SER A 572 13.25 -26.01 -34.64
C SER A 572 13.36 -25.20 -35.93
N THR A 573 12.22 -24.82 -36.53
CA THR A 573 12.15 -23.92 -37.69
C THR A 573 12.42 -22.46 -37.34
N VAL A 574 12.31 -22.07 -36.06
CA VAL A 574 12.40 -20.69 -35.61
C VAL A 574 13.87 -20.28 -35.46
N THR A 575 14.32 -19.35 -36.28
CA THR A 575 15.67 -18.79 -36.19
C THR A 575 15.71 -17.49 -35.38
N ALA A 576 14.56 -16.86 -35.11
CA ALA A 576 14.49 -15.64 -34.30
C ALA A 576 13.27 -15.57 -33.37
N VAL A 577 13.49 -15.10 -32.14
CA VAL A 577 12.43 -14.63 -31.22
C VAL A 577 12.27 -13.12 -31.42
N GLY A 578 11.07 -12.69 -31.79
CA GLY A 578 10.76 -11.31 -32.12
C GLY A 578 10.71 -10.34 -30.93
N MET A 579 10.72 -9.05 -31.25
CA MET A 579 10.62 -7.97 -30.27
C MET A 579 9.40 -8.16 -29.36
N ALA A 580 9.62 -8.12 -28.05
CA ALA A 580 8.59 -8.29 -27.01
C ALA A 580 7.71 -9.55 -27.15
N ALA A 581 8.19 -10.60 -27.82
CA ALA A 581 7.38 -11.76 -28.15
C ALA A 581 6.83 -12.53 -26.92
N PHE A 582 7.52 -12.51 -25.79
CA PHE A 582 7.12 -13.15 -24.53
C PHE A 582 6.80 -12.13 -23.43
N PHE A 583 6.52 -10.87 -23.77
CA PHE A 583 6.27 -9.80 -22.80
C PHE A 583 5.30 -10.23 -21.68
N ASP A 584 5.71 -10.03 -20.42
CA ASP A 584 4.92 -10.30 -19.21
C ASP A 584 4.39 -11.75 -19.08
N SER A 585 5.02 -12.73 -19.75
CA SER A 585 4.65 -14.15 -19.72
C SER A 585 5.00 -14.84 -18.40
N ASN A 586 4.39 -14.39 -17.32
CA ASN A 586 4.71 -14.78 -15.94
C ASN A 586 4.29 -16.21 -15.56
N GLY A 587 3.51 -16.90 -16.40
CA GLY A 587 3.27 -18.34 -16.27
C GLY A 587 4.46 -19.20 -16.71
N LEU A 588 5.28 -18.70 -17.64
CA LEU A 588 6.39 -19.44 -18.22
C LEU A 588 7.58 -19.50 -17.26
N SER A 589 8.03 -20.70 -16.95
CA SER A 589 9.13 -20.97 -16.02
C SER A 589 10.36 -21.58 -16.71
N VAL A 590 10.13 -22.37 -17.77
CA VAL A 590 11.18 -23.05 -18.54
C VAL A 590 10.98 -22.79 -20.03
N LEU A 591 12.00 -22.23 -20.68
CA LEU A 591 12.03 -22.12 -22.14
C LEU A 591 13.06 -23.10 -22.70
N LYS A 592 12.62 -23.99 -23.60
CA LYS A 592 13.47 -24.92 -24.33
C LYS A 592 13.75 -24.33 -25.72
N VAL A 593 15.02 -24.11 -26.00
CA VAL A 593 15.52 -23.60 -27.28
C VAL A 593 16.44 -24.65 -27.93
N HIS A 594 16.67 -24.50 -29.23
CA HIS A 594 17.44 -25.43 -30.05
C HIS A 594 18.63 -24.73 -30.71
N ASN A 595 19.55 -25.52 -31.26
CA ASN A 595 20.77 -25.01 -31.90
C ASN A 595 20.54 -24.07 -33.08
N GLN A 596 19.43 -24.19 -33.82
CA GLN A 596 19.15 -23.28 -34.96
C GLN A 596 18.69 -21.86 -34.58
N LEU A 597 18.50 -21.54 -33.28
CA LEU A 597 18.09 -20.20 -32.88
C LEU A 597 19.25 -19.21 -32.99
N GLU A 598 19.13 -18.22 -33.87
CA GLU A 598 20.20 -17.25 -34.18
C GLU A 598 20.05 -15.93 -33.39
N ALA A 599 18.81 -15.52 -33.10
CA ALA A 599 18.54 -14.21 -32.51
C ALA A 599 17.40 -14.17 -31.49
N ILE A 600 17.60 -13.42 -30.42
CA ILE A 600 16.58 -12.93 -29.51
C ILE A 600 16.57 -11.40 -29.63
N GLU A 601 15.47 -10.84 -30.13
CA GLU A 601 15.33 -9.41 -30.36
C GLU A 601 15.09 -8.61 -29.06
N ASP A 602 15.02 -7.29 -29.19
CA ASP A 602 14.88 -6.38 -28.06
C ASP A 602 13.61 -6.69 -27.26
N TYR A 603 13.69 -6.58 -25.93
CA TYR A 603 12.56 -6.73 -25.01
C TYR A 603 11.83 -8.08 -25.05
N ALA A 604 12.37 -9.10 -25.75
CA ALA A 604 11.68 -10.36 -26.02
C ALA A 604 11.02 -11.01 -24.78
N PHE A 605 11.70 -11.01 -23.62
CA PHE A 605 11.23 -11.55 -22.34
C PHE A 605 11.05 -10.49 -21.26
N LEU A 606 10.80 -9.24 -21.64
CA LEU A 606 10.59 -8.14 -20.71
C LEU A 606 9.52 -8.50 -19.67
N ARG A 607 9.88 -8.38 -18.37
CA ARG A 607 9.02 -8.71 -17.20
C ARG A 607 8.56 -10.17 -17.10
N CYS A 608 9.31 -11.14 -17.62
CA CYS A 608 9.05 -12.56 -17.33
C CYS A 608 9.61 -12.97 -15.96
N PHE A 609 8.94 -12.59 -14.86
CA PHE A 609 9.46 -12.71 -13.49
C PHE A 609 9.76 -14.16 -13.06
N ARG A 610 9.04 -15.15 -13.60
CA ARG A 610 9.17 -16.58 -13.23
C ARG A 610 10.07 -17.42 -14.15
N LEU A 611 10.58 -16.84 -15.23
CA LEU A 611 11.46 -17.56 -16.15
C LEU A 611 12.81 -17.78 -15.47
N TYR A 612 13.07 -19.01 -14.99
CA TYR A 612 14.29 -19.32 -14.24
C TYR A 612 15.26 -20.24 -14.97
N ARG A 613 14.79 -20.94 -16.02
CA ARG A 613 15.61 -21.87 -16.80
C ARG A 613 15.42 -21.69 -18.31
N LEU A 614 16.54 -21.39 -18.98
CA LEU A 614 16.69 -21.55 -20.43
C LEU A 614 17.42 -22.89 -20.66
N ILE A 615 16.76 -23.84 -21.31
CA ILE A 615 17.36 -25.13 -21.68
C ILE A 615 17.75 -25.06 -23.15
N ASN A 616 19.05 -25.13 -23.44
CA ASN A 616 19.50 -25.51 -24.77
C ASN A 616 19.41 -27.03 -24.88
N LEU A 617 18.59 -27.55 -25.80
CA LEU A 617 18.37 -28.98 -25.96
C LEU A 617 19.55 -29.69 -26.66
N ASP A 618 20.44 -28.94 -27.32
CA ASP A 618 21.58 -29.49 -28.07
C ASP A 618 22.91 -28.80 -27.71
N ALA A 619 24.03 -29.54 -27.79
CA ALA A 619 25.36 -29.08 -27.38
C ALA A 619 26.02 -28.05 -28.32
N GLU A 620 25.37 -27.71 -29.44
CA GLU A 620 25.89 -26.83 -30.50
C GLU A 620 25.10 -25.51 -30.53
N ASP A 621 25.34 -24.60 -29.57
CA ASP A 621 24.68 -23.29 -29.53
C ASP A 621 25.00 -22.44 -30.79
N HIS A 622 24.00 -21.85 -31.47
CA HIS A 622 24.21 -20.85 -32.54
C HIS A 622 23.60 -19.48 -32.22
N LEU A 623 23.21 -19.22 -30.97
CA LEU A 623 22.60 -17.95 -30.57
C LEU A 623 23.61 -16.79 -30.71
N ALA A 624 23.56 -16.09 -31.84
CA ALA A 624 24.50 -15.05 -32.22
C ALA A 624 24.11 -13.67 -31.66
N ARG A 625 22.82 -13.40 -31.42
CA ARG A 625 22.34 -12.07 -31.03
C ARG A 625 21.34 -12.09 -29.86
N ILE A 626 21.56 -11.22 -28.86
CA ILE A 626 20.59 -10.85 -27.83
C ILE A 626 20.40 -9.33 -27.81
N GLY A 627 19.15 -8.88 -27.93
CA GLY A 627 18.73 -7.49 -28.03
C GLY A 627 18.67 -6.71 -26.70
N ILE A 628 18.35 -5.41 -26.82
CA ILE A 628 18.27 -4.47 -25.70
C ILE A 628 17.19 -4.94 -24.73
N GLN A 629 17.52 -5.00 -23.43
CA GLN A 629 16.56 -5.37 -22.37
C GLN A 629 15.80 -6.68 -22.61
N ALA A 630 16.38 -7.60 -23.41
CA ALA A 630 15.73 -8.84 -23.80
C ALA A 630 15.22 -9.67 -22.61
N PHE A 631 15.93 -9.68 -21.48
CA PHE A 631 15.56 -10.37 -20.23
C PHE A 631 15.40 -9.41 -19.04
N TYR A 632 15.01 -8.15 -19.29
CA TYR A 632 14.86 -7.17 -18.20
C TYR A 632 13.78 -7.60 -17.19
N ARG A 633 14.15 -7.60 -15.90
CA ARG A 633 13.36 -8.12 -14.77
C ARG A 633 12.96 -9.60 -14.88
N CYS A 634 13.75 -10.43 -15.54
CA CYS A 634 13.67 -11.89 -15.38
C CYS A 634 14.34 -12.29 -14.06
N THR A 635 13.67 -12.02 -12.94
CA THR A 635 14.27 -12.04 -11.59
C THR A 635 14.75 -13.40 -11.11
N THR A 636 14.30 -14.49 -11.74
CA THR A 636 14.57 -15.87 -11.28
C THR A 636 15.64 -16.61 -12.09
N ILE A 637 16.14 -16.04 -13.19
CA ILE A 637 17.24 -16.66 -13.96
C ILE A 637 18.48 -16.73 -13.08
N LYS A 638 19.02 -17.93 -12.84
CA LYS A 638 20.20 -18.14 -11.99
C LYS A 638 21.50 -18.23 -12.76
N GLU A 639 21.46 -18.89 -13.91
CA GLU A 639 22.61 -19.18 -14.74
C GLU A 639 22.25 -18.99 -16.22
N VAL A 640 23.19 -18.46 -17.01
CA VAL A 640 23.03 -18.30 -18.46
C VAL A 640 24.30 -18.79 -19.15
N SER A 641 24.16 -19.58 -20.21
CA SER A 641 25.27 -19.99 -21.08
C SER A 641 25.11 -19.33 -22.45
N LEU A 642 26.13 -18.61 -22.89
CA LEU A 642 26.17 -17.82 -24.12
C LEU A 642 27.42 -18.21 -24.93
N LEU A 643 27.40 -19.39 -25.55
CA LEU A 643 28.61 -19.98 -26.13
C LEU A 643 28.92 -19.46 -27.54
N ALA A 644 27.89 -19.10 -28.32
CA ALA A 644 28.05 -18.61 -29.69
C ALA A 644 27.69 -17.12 -29.87
N ILE A 645 27.51 -16.39 -28.76
CA ILE A 645 27.04 -15.01 -28.80
C ILE A 645 28.07 -14.07 -29.46
N GLN A 646 27.64 -13.38 -30.51
CA GLN A 646 28.45 -12.37 -31.22
C GLN A 646 28.05 -10.95 -30.84
N TYR A 647 26.77 -10.75 -30.52
CA TYR A 647 26.18 -9.46 -30.16
C TYR A 647 25.32 -9.58 -28.91
N LEU A 648 25.66 -8.80 -27.87
CA LEU A 648 24.88 -8.68 -26.65
C LEU A 648 24.65 -7.20 -26.32
N ALA A 649 23.39 -6.78 -26.34
CA ALA A 649 23.02 -5.37 -26.22
C ALA A 649 22.93 -4.88 -24.76
N SER A 650 22.82 -3.56 -24.62
CA SER A 650 22.67 -2.87 -23.34
C SER A 650 21.46 -3.36 -22.53
N ALA A 651 21.65 -3.46 -21.21
CA ALA A 651 20.67 -3.89 -20.22
C ALA A 651 19.96 -5.24 -20.49
N ALA A 652 20.51 -6.09 -21.37
CA ALA A 652 19.91 -7.37 -21.74
C ALA A 652 19.50 -8.24 -20.54
N PHE A 653 20.25 -8.23 -19.44
CA PHE A 653 19.99 -8.98 -18.21
C PHE A 653 19.87 -8.07 -16.97
N SER A 654 19.41 -6.83 -17.16
CA SER A 654 19.27 -5.87 -16.05
C SER A 654 18.09 -6.23 -15.13
N ILE A 655 18.30 -6.11 -13.81
CA ILE A 655 17.36 -6.54 -12.75
C ILE A 655 17.04 -8.05 -12.80
N CYS A 656 17.98 -8.88 -13.31
CA CYS A 656 17.96 -10.33 -13.09
C CYS A 656 18.57 -10.63 -11.71
N SER A 657 17.79 -10.44 -10.64
CA SER A 657 18.29 -10.46 -9.26
C SER A 657 18.91 -11.79 -8.82
N ASP A 658 18.44 -12.94 -9.33
CA ASP A 658 18.98 -14.26 -8.95
C ASP A 658 20.17 -14.72 -9.81
N LEU A 659 20.51 -13.95 -10.87
CA LEU A 659 21.56 -14.31 -11.82
C LEU A 659 22.91 -14.24 -11.13
N ASN A 660 23.49 -15.41 -10.85
CA ASN A 660 24.74 -15.54 -10.10
C ASN A 660 25.90 -16.08 -10.93
N LYS A 661 25.61 -16.69 -12.09
CA LYS A 661 26.61 -17.28 -12.99
C LYS A 661 26.33 -16.99 -14.47
N ILE A 662 27.36 -16.65 -15.23
CA ILE A 662 27.31 -16.58 -16.71
C ILE A 662 28.45 -17.40 -17.31
N THR A 663 28.18 -18.18 -18.36
CA THR A 663 29.18 -18.88 -19.17
C THR A 663 29.30 -18.23 -20.54
N LEU A 664 30.51 -17.90 -21.01
CA LEU A 664 30.78 -17.26 -22.31
C LEU A 664 31.69 -18.13 -23.19
N GLY A 665 31.49 -18.08 -24.51
CA GLY A 665 32.31 -18.82 -25.49
C GLY A 665 33.49 -18.04 -26.11
N PRO A 666 34.22 -18.69 -27.04
CA PRO A 666 35.44 -18.13 -27.65
C PRO A 666 35.18 -16.99 -28.65
N ASP A 667 34.04 -17.01 -29.35
CA ASP A 667 33.70 -16.08 -30.44
C ASP A 667 33.01 -14.80 -29.93
N PHE A 668 33.28 -14.42 -28.69
CA PHE A 668 32.64 -13.28 -28.04
C PHE A 668 33.24 -11.95 -28.54
N ILE A 669 32.45 -11.16 -29.30
CA ILE A 669 32.99 -10.07 -30.14
C ILE A 669 32.67 -8.63 -29.66
N ASP A 670 31.50 -8.33 -29.07
CA ASP A 670 31.16 -6.94 -28.69
C ASP A 670 30.05 -6.81 -27.62
N PHE A 671 30.31 -6.09 -26.52
CA PHE A 671 29.29 -5.61 -25.58
C PHE A 671 28.96 -4.15 -25.91
N ARG A 672 27.78 -3.89 -26.48
CA ARG A 672 27.32 -2.51 -26.69
C ARG A 672 26.63 -1.99 -25.43
N GLY A 673 27.43 -1.57 -24.45
CA GLY A 673 26.96 -0.98 -23.20
C GLY A 673 26.91 -1.94 -22.00
N MET A 674 26.45 -1.46 -20.85
CA MET A 674 26.29 -2.28 -19.65
C MET A 674 25.07 -3.21 -19.82
N PHE A 675 25.32 -4.46 -20.21
CA PHE A 675 24.29 -5.48 -20.37
C PHE A 675 23.67 -5.94 -19.03
N LEU A 676 24.34 -5.67 -17.91
CA LEU A 676 23.90 -5.93 -16.53
C LEU A 676 23.80 -4.62 -15.74
N SER A 677 22.87 -4.55 -14.78
CA SER A 677 22.83 -3.49 -13.77
C SER A 677 23.56 -3.91 -12.48
N ALA A 678 23.79 -2.94 -11.59
CA ALA A 678 24.35 -3.19 -10.25
C ALA A 678 23.47 -4.09 -9.38
N ASP A 679 22.19 -4.25 -9.72
CA ASP A 679 21.18 -5.00 -8.96
C ASP A 679 21.18 -6.51 -9.28
N THR A 680 22.26 -7.05 -9.84
CA THR A 680 22.42 -8.49 -10.11
C THR A 680 23.29 -9.14 -9.03
N ASN A 681 22.98 -10.38 -8.64
CA ASN A 681 23.82 -11.16 -7.73
C ASN A 681 24.97 -11.90 -8.43
N LEU A 682 25.45 -11.38 -9.57
CA LEU A 682 26.45 -12.04 -10.40
C LEU A 682 27.78 -12.14 -9.64
N THR A 683 28.16 -13.36 -9.27
CA THR A 683 29.40 -13.64 -8.51
C THR A 683 30.40 -14.49 -9.28
N GLN A 684 29.97 -15.18 -10.33
CA GLN A 684 30.79 -16.09 -11.12
C GLN A 684 30.66 -15.85 -12.63
N VAL A 685 31.79 -15.81 -13.34
CA VAL A 685 31.84 -15.84 -14.80
C VAL A 685 32.75 -16.98 -15.24
N ASP A 686 32.24 -17.88 -16.08
CA ASP A 686 32.99 -19.00 -16.63
C ASP A 686 33.25 -18.76 -18.13
N LEU A 687 34.50 -18.91 -18.56
CA LEU A 687 34.88 -18.91 -19.96
C LEU A 687 34.97 -20.36 -20.39
N ASN A 688 34.30 -20.72 -21.48
CA ASN A 688 34.32 -22.05 -22.05
C ASN A 688 35.77 -22.53 -22.29
N VAL A 689 36.02 -23.84 -22.18
CA VAL A 689 37.33 -24.48 -22.40
C VAL A 689 38.01 -24.11 -23.72
N TYR A 690 37.24 -23.72 -24.75
CA TYR A 690 37.75 -23.29 -26.05
C TYR A 690 38.13 -21.80 -26.12
N ALA A 691 37.82 -20.98 -25.11
CA ALA A 691 38.14 -19.55 -25.06
C ALA A 691 39.62 -19.29 -24.70
N LEU A 692 40.55 -19.76 -25.55
CA LEU A 692 42.00 -19.72 -25.29
C LEU A 692 42.61 -18.32 -25.37
N ILE A 693 41.91 -17.40 -26.04
CA ILE A 693 42.31 -16.00 -26.19
C ILE A 693 41.31 -15.15 -25.39
N PRO A 694 41.76 -14.25 -24.50
CA PRO A 694 40.87 -13.38 -23.75
C PRO A 694 40.01 -12.52 -24.71
N PRO A 695 38.66 -12.58 -24.62
CA PRO A 695 37.81 -11.84 -25.55
C PRO A 695 37.88 -10.33 -25.29
N LYS A 696 37.53 -9.54 -26.32
CA LYS A 696 37.47 -8.07 -26.21
C LYS A 696 36.33 -7.69 -25.27
N ALA A 697 36.68 -7.05 -24.16
CA ALA A 697 35.79 -6.80 -23.04
C ALA A 697 35.57 -5.29 -22.78
N SER A 698 35.31 -4.50 -23.83
CA SER A 698 34.97 -3.08 -23.67
C SER A 698 33.58 -2.93 -23.02
N GLY A 699 33.48 -2.23 -21.89
CA GLY A 699 32.21 -2.01 -21.18
C GLY A 699 31.91 -2.97 -20.02
N PHE A 700 32.84 -3.86 -19.67
CA PHE A 700 32.73 -4.72 -18.48
C PHE A 700 33.08 -3.98 -17.18
N SER A 701 32.17 -4.01 -16.20
CA SER A 701 32.43 -3.63 -14.81
C SER A 701 32.09 -4.80 -13.90
N PHE A 702 33.09 -5.35 -13.19
CA PHE A 702 32.95 -6.53 -12.31
C PHE A 702 33.22 -6.20 -10.84
N SER A 703 32.70 -5.08 -10.34
CA SER A 703 32.85 -4.72 -8.93
C SER A 703 32.33 -5.83 -8.01
N ALA A 704 31.21 -6.49 -8.38
CA ALA A 704 30.56 -7.54 -7.59
C ALA A 704 31.05 -8.99 -7.83
N ILE A 705 31.77 -9.26 -8.92
CA ILE A 705 32.21 -10.64 -9.25
C ILE A 705 33.27 -11.12 -8.26
N LYS A 706 33.15 -12.37 -7.82
CA LYS A 706 34.08 -13.02 -6.90
C LYS A 706 35.05 -13.96 -7.62
N THR A 707 34.58 -14.66 -8.66
CA THR A 707 35.36 -15.69 -9.37
C THR A 707 35.18 -15.59 -10.88
N ILE A 708 36.27 -15.76 -11.62
CA ILE A 708 36.31 -15.86 -13.07
C ILE A 708 37.05 -17.16 -13.41
N HIS A 709 36.37 -18.16 -13.97
CA HIS A 709 37.02 -19.39 -14.41
C HIS A 709 37.41 -19.32 -15.88
N VAL A 710 38.65 -19.67 -16.20
CA VAL A 710 39.20 -19.61 -17.56
C VAL A 710 39.87 -20.93 -17.95
N PRO A 711 40.10 -21.22 -19.24
CA PRO A 711 40.83 -22.42 -19.64
C PRO A 711 42.21 -22.47 -18.97
N ALA A 712 42.55 -23.60 -18.36
CA ALA A 712 43.76 -23.71 -17.53
C ALA A 712 45.04 -23.32 -18.28
N GLN A 713 45.12 -23.67 -19.57
CA GLN A 713 46.26 -23.36 -20.45
C GLN A 713 46.39 -21.88 -20.84
N SER A 714 45.32 -21.08 -20.69
CA SER A 714 45.32 -19.64 -20.99
C SER A 714 45.22 -18.78 -19.74
N ALA A 715 45.23 -19.35 -18.53
CA ALA A 715 45.01 -18.59 -17.29
C ALA A 715 46.00 -17.42 -17.11
N GLU A 716 47.29 -17.63 -17.41
CA GLU A 716 48.30 -16.57 -17.34
C GLU A 716 48.13 -15.51 -18.44
N LEU A 717 47.62 -15.90 -19.60
CA LEU A 717 47.27 -14.95 -20.67
C LEU A 717 46.09 -14.06 -20.27
N TYR A 718 45.05 -14.62 -19.64
CA TYR A 718 43.94 -13.86 -19.08
C TYR A 718 44.38 -12.90 -17.98
N LYS A 719 45.25 -13.33 -17.06
CA LYS A 719 45.78 -12.47 -15.99
C LYS A 719 46.65 -11.32 -16.49
N SER A 720 47.23 -11.42 -17.68
CA SER A 720 48.12 -10.39 -18.26
C SER A 720 47.46 -9.50 -19.31
N THR A 721 46.27 -9.86 -19.82
CA THR A 721 45.61 -9.15 -20.93
C THR A 721 44.54 -8.18 -20.41
N PRO A 722 44.62 -6.86 -20.68
CA PRO A 722 43.53 -5.93 -20.35
C PRO A 722 42.23 -6.23 -21.13
N PRO A 723 41.05 -5.99 -20.54
CA PRO A 723 40.79 -5.52 -19.18
C PRO A 723 40.82 -6.64 -18.11
N TRP A 724 40.97 -7.91 -18.51
CA TRP A 724 40.97 -9.08 -17.63
C TRP A 724 42.07 -9.03 -16.55
N SER A 725 43.22 -8.43 -16.88
CA SER A 725 44.31 -8.22 -15.94
C SER A 725 43.92 -7.42 -14.68
N GLY A 726 42.91 -6.54 -14.78
CA GLY A 726 42.33 -5.84 -13.63
C GLY A 726 41.63 -6.74 -12.60
N TYR A 727 41.39 -8.01 -12.96
CA TYR A 727 40.71 -9.02 -12.15
C TYR A 727 41.61 -10.24 -11.90
N SER A 728 42.92 -10.10 -12.06
CA SER A 728 43.90 -11.18 -11.93
C SER A 728 43.79 -12.00 -10.65
N ASN A 729 43.41 -11.38 -9.53
CA ASN A 729 43.19 -12.03 -8.22
C ASN A 729 41.86 -12.81 -8.12
N LYS A 730 40.97 -12.64 -9.10
CA LYS A 730 39.68 -13.33 -9.21
C LYS A 730 39.69 -14.40 -10.31
N ILE A 731 40.79 -14.55 -11.06
CA ILE A 731 40.92 -15.51 -12.17
C ILE A 731 41.46 -16.85 -11.67
N PHE A 732 40.67 -17.90 -11.88
CA PHE A 732 40.99 -19.28 -11.51
C PHE A 732 40.98 -20.18 -12.75
N PRO A 733 41.89 -21.16 -12.87
CA PRO A 733 41.81 -22.15 -13.94
C PRO A 733 40.60 -23.06 -13.73
N LEU A 734 39.86 -23.38 -14.79
CA LEU A 734 38.80 -24.39 -14.76
C LEU A 734 39.36 -25.74 -14.30
N THR A 735 38.83 -26.27 -13.21
CA THR A 735 39.07 -27.62 -12.70
C THR A 735 37.97 -28.56 -13.18
N ILE A 736 37.96 -28.92 -14.46
CA ILE A 736 37.11 -29.99 -14.98
C ILE A 736 38.00 -31.06 -15.64
N PRO A 737 37.76 -32.36 -15.40
CA PRO A 737 38.50 -33.43 -16.05
C PRO A 737 38.27 -33.34 -17.56
N LEU A 738 39.33 -33.54 -18.36
CA LEU A 738 39.20 -33.81 -19.79
C LEU A 738 38.17 -34.94 -20.00
N MET A 739 36.93 -34.62 -20.37
CA MET A 739 36.08 -35.58 -21.08
C MET A 739 36.56 -35.59 -22.53
N LYS A 740 36.92 -36.79 -22.97
CA LYS A 740 37.36 -37.10 -24.33
C LYS A 740 36.24 -36.97 -25.35
#